data_AF-A0A1Y1INZ8-F1
#
_entry.id   AF-A0A1Y1INZ8-F1
#
_cell.length_a   1.000
_cell.length_b   1.000
_cell.length_c   1.000
_cell.angle_alpha   90.00
_cell.angle_beta   90.00
_cell.angle_gamma   90.00
#
_symmetry.space_group_name_H-M   'P 1'
#
loop_
_entity.id
_entity.type
_entity.pdbx_description
1 polymer ?
#
loop_
_entity_poly.entity_id
_entity_poly.type
_entity_poly.pdbx_seq_one_letter_code
_entity_poly.pdbx_strand_id
1 'polypeptide(L)'
;MAPCSELTKKGLPCPLQALAGKSLCHIHHKSAELEETRRKEEAERAARGVKLCIGGGEQKCSDKAELPLDFDKSTCDACIKKIRERSLANKAERDAATAERNKAKAKKGVKECIACHQERPDADFVAERRAKGGGEPVSDRCKSCRERAKEVKAVAVAGSQKREQEQARRREEAKKAEAAGKRTCSRHGSVTRGCWVVLPDGYEGTTCQPCIKLREEYRAYKQAQREREREPEKPEDESAGEEETVHNSEEAEDGEIVDEEEAAPAARKPGTCLAIVRSSGKPCLNKAADNSQYCKKHELDGELAAITERGGRVCANVYRGKDRCQKELPPDCKFRTCEPCRNAAKESDDKLIAAKREKAAAEIAALRELGVTKKMCMNPKCCGIKDPSDFAFEETSKRAGWCSECRKKRQTYVAKLPGGKRTRTEADMERARVREDPGQEGVQAGPQGGEPGEGAADQARHRNRVRVISFEGEEEPESKTAEELIKEMDSCCFFCGDEHSDQKPLGVHRLDLSLGWTADNCVPTCTNCWEMKKKVDARTFVERCVYIQEVKEGGVRSDFPSELFGNHHRAGQFAVYKLVAKEPGRPFELSADQFKDIVRQPCYICGKKNIEGVHTNGVDRVDNKQGYSPLNTRAACGDCNYMKSHLQLEVFYKQVSKIASRAQITLAYIPENTVRSTFVCG
;
A
#
# COMPACT_ATOMS: atom_id res chain seq x y z
N MET A 1 -6.06 40.05 9.55
CA MET A 1 -7.43 40.45 9.18
C MET A 1 -8.28 40.48 10.45
N ALA A 2 -9.15 41.48 10.63
CA ALA A 2 -10.03 41.53 11.80
C ALA A 2 -11.08 40.40 11.75
N PRO A 3 -11.45 39.76 12.89
CA PRO A 3 -12.46 38.71 12.91
C PRO A 3 -13.83 39.23 12.44
N CYS A 4 -14.62 38.42 11.73
CA CYS A 4 -15.91 38.84 11.12
C CYS A 4 -16.90 39.42 12.15
N SER A 5 -16.78 39.09 13.44
CA SER A 5 -17.56 39.67 14.55
C SER A 5 -17.26 41.14 14.85
N GLU A 6 -16.05 41.63 14.56
CA GLU A 6 -15.71 43.05 14.70
C GLU A 6 -16.15 43.89 13.51
N LEU A 7 -16.19 43.28 12.31
CA LEU A 7 -16.62 43.94 11.08
C LEU A 7 -18.13 44.22 11.10
N THR A 8 -18.94 43.27 11.61
CA THR A 8 -20.39 43.45 11.78
C THR A 8 -20.74 44.50 12.83
N LYS A 9 -19.99 44.58 13.95
CA LYS A 9 -20.17 45.64 14.97
C LYS A 9 -19.87 47.05 14.45
N LYS A 10 -19.04 47.16 13.40
CA LYS A 10 -18.69 48.41 12.73
C LYS A 10 -19.59 48.75 11.54
N GLY A 11 -20.66 47.98 11.31
CA GLY A 11 -21.60 48.19 10.19
C GLY A 11 -21.00 47.91 8.81
N LEU A 12 -19.85 47.23 8.74
CA LEU A 12 -19.18 46.89 7.49
C LEU A 12 -19.64 45.51 6.99
N PRO A 13 -19.77 45.31 5.66
CA PRO A 13 -20.24 44.06 5.09
C PRO A 13 -19.24 42.92 5.40
N CYS A 14 -19.71 41.83 6.00
CA CYS A 14 -18.83 40.69 6.29
C CYS A 14 -18.46 39.98 4.97
N PRO A 15 -17.17 39.71 4.71
CA PRO A 15 -16.73 39.03 3.48
C PRO A 15 -17.38 37.66 3.26
N LEU A 16 -17.67 36.93 4.34
CA LEU A 16 -18.38 35.65 4.31
C LEU A 16 -19.84 35.78 3.85
N GLN A 17 -20.48 36.92 4.08
CA GLN A 17 -21.85 37.18 3.63
C GLN A 17 -21.92 37.38 2.11
N ALA A 18 -20.86 37.94 1.51
CA ALA A 18 -20.74 38.13 0.07
C ALA A 18 -20.36 36.83 -0.67
N LEU A 19 -19.69 35.89 0.02
CA LEU A 19 -19.16 34.66 -0.59
C LEU A 19 -20.00 33.40 -0.31
N ALA A 20 -20.71 33.33 0.82
CA ALA A 20 -21.37 32.11 1.30
C ALA A 20 -22.83 32.31 1.78
N GLY A 21 -23.39 33.52 1.62
CA GLY A 21 -24.77 33.85 2.03
C GLY A 21 -24.95 34.08 3.54
N LYS A 22 -26.14 34.57 3.93
CA LYS A 22 -26.43 35.05 5.30
C LYS A 22 -26.54 33.95 6.35
N SER A 23 -26.90 32.72 5.97
CA SER A 23 -27.15 31.60 6.89
C SER A 23 -25.88 30.99 7.48
N LEU A 24 -24.84 30.78 6.67
CA LEU A 24 -23.54 30.25 7.10
C LEU A 24 -22.82 31.20 8.07
N CYS A 25 -22.91 32.50 7.83
CA CYS A 25 -22.41 33.54 8.75
C CYS A 25 -23.11 33.45 10.13
N HIS A 26 -24.42 33.20 10.17
CA HIS A 26 -25.16 33.11 11.44
C HIS A 26 -24.83 31.85 12.26
N ILE A 27 -24.59 30.71 11.61
CA ILE A 27 -24.17 29.47 12.27
C ILE A 27 -22.78 29.61 12.87
N HIS A 28 -21.84 30.22 12.13
CA HIS A 28 -20.48 30.47 12.63
C HIS A 28 -20.48 31.39 13.86
N HIS A 29 -21.36 32.42 13.89
CA HIS A 29 -21.50 33.29 15.07
C HIS A 29 -22.09 32.55 16.28
N LYS A 30 -23.16 31.75 16.11
CA LYS A 30 -23.74 30.97 17.21
C LYS A 30 -22.80 29.92 17.77
N SER A 31 -22.02 29.26 16.92
CA SER A 31 -21.03 28.27 17.37
C SER A 31 -19.91 28.93 18.17
N ALA A 32 -19.41 30.10 17.72
CA ALA A 32 -18.38 30.84 18.44
C ALA A 32 -18.88 31.36 19.80
N GLU A 33 -20.13 31.83 19.89
CA GLU A 33 -20.75 32.24 21.16
C GLU A 33 -20.88 31.06 22.12
N LEU A 34 -21.38 29.90 21.67
CA LEU A 34 -21.50 28.68 22.47
C LEU A 34 -20.15 28.17 23.00
N GLU A 35 -19.10 28.24 22.18
CA GLU A 35 -17.73 27.88 22.55
C GLU A 35 -17.19 28.80 23.65
N GLU A 36 -17.47 30.10 23.56
CA GLU A 36 -17.06 31.09 24.55
C GLU A 36 -17.78 30.89 25.88
N THR A 37 -19.09 30.58 25.86
CA THR A 37 -19.84 30.26 27.08
C THR A 37 -19.30 29.00 27.76
N ARG A 38 -19.01 27.95 26.98
CA ARG A 38 -18.43 26.70 27.50
C ARG A 38 -17.08 26.93 28.18
N ARG A 39 -16.21 27.74 27.55
CA ARG A 39 -14.90 28.10 28.13
C ARG A 39 -15.03 28.87 29.44
N LYS A 40 -16.02 29.77 29.55
CA LYS A 40 -16.28 30.50 30.80
C LYS A 40 -16.74 29.55 31.91
N GLU A 41 -17.67 28.65 31.63
CA GLU A 41 -18.14 27.69 32.62
C GLU A 41 -17.04 26.69 33.05
N GLU A 42 -16.19 26.25 32.13
CA GLU A 42 -15.04 25.39 32.44
C GLU A 42 -13.99 26.13 33.28
N ALA A 43 -13.72 27.41 32.98
CA ALA A 43 -12.83 28.25 33.77
C ALA A 43 -13.37 28.48 35.20
N GLU A 44 -14.68 28.70 35.35
CA GLU A 44 -15.32 28.82 36.67
C GLU A 44 -15.26 27.52 37.48
N ARG A 45 -15.45 26.36 36.83
CA ARG A 45 -15.29 25.04 37.48
C ARG A 45 -13.83 24.79 37.90
N ALA A 46 -12.87 25.11 37.03
CA ALA A 46 -11.46 25.02 37.33
C ALA A 46 -11.05 25.94 38.49
N ALA A 47 -11.60 27.15 38.55
CA ALA A 47 -11.40 28.08 39.67
C ALA A 47 -11.97 27.53 41.00
N ARG A 48 -13.02 26.70 40.96
CA ARG A 48 -13.57 25.98 42.12
C ARG A 48 -12.79 24.72 42.50
N GLY A 49 -11.71 24.39 41.79
CA GLY A 49 -10.91 23.20 42.10
C GLY A 49 -11.54 21.89 41.64
N VAL A 50 -12.56 21.93 40.77
CA VAL A 50 -13.34 20.75 40.37
C VAL A 50 -13.43 20.59 38.85
N LYS A 51 -13.56 19.34 38.39
CA LYS A 51 -13.78 18.93 37.00
C LYS A 51 -15.00 18.01 36.91
N LEU A 52 -15.65 17.95 35.75
CA LEU A 52 -16.79 17.04 35.55
C LEU A 52 -16.32 15.61 35.28
N CYS A 53 -17.02 14.64 35.85
CA CYS A 53 -16.88 13.23 35.50
C CYS A 53 -17.24 13.04 34.03
N ILE A 54 -16.29 12.52 33.24
CA ILE A 54 -16.47 12.33 31.80
C ILE A 54 -17.37 11.13 31.45
N GLY A 55 -17.75 10.30 32.44
CA GLY A 55 -18.56 9.09 32.23
C GLY A 55 -17.75 7.90 31.71
N GLY A 56 -18.44 6.78 31.50
CA GLY A 56 -17.81 5.52 31.06
C GLY A 56 -18.06 5.23 29.59
N GLY A 57 -17.18 5.69 28.70
CA GLY A 57 -17.34 5.54 27.25
C GLY A 57 -18.49 6.41 26.70
N GLU A 58 -19.36 5.83 25.86
CA GLU A 58 -20.46 6.51 25.13
C GLU A 58 -21.56 7.17 26.01
N GLN A 59 -21.56 6.96 27.33
CA GLN A 59 -22.59 7.51 28.23
C GLN A 59 -22.00 8.55 29.16
N LYS A 60 -22.49 9.80 29.04
CA LYS A 60 -22.24 10.88 29.98
C LYS A 60 -22.62 10.42 31.39
N CYS A 61 -21.84 10.85 32.39
CA CYS A 61 -22.16 10.60 33.79
C CYS A 61 -23.58 11.12 34.07
N SER A 62 -24.52 10.22 34.36
CA SER A 62 -25.94 10.56 34.58
C SER A 62 -26.12 11.62 35.67
N ASP A 63 -25.22 11.60 36.65
CA ASP A 63 -25.30 12.41 37.86
C ASP A 63 -24.44 13.68 37.75
N LYS A 64 -23.78 13.90 36.59
CA LYS A 64 -22.86 15.02 36.32
C LYS A 64 -21.91 15.30 37.50
N ALA A 65 -21.37 14.24 38.09
CA ALA A 65 -20.57 14.35 39.31
C ALA A 65 -19.36 15.29 39.11
N GLU A 66 -19.18 16.25 40.01
CA GLU A 66 -17.98 17.08 40.10
C GLU A 66 -16.91 16.30 40.89
N LEU A 67 -15.73 16.15 40.29
CA LEU A 67 -14.55 15.49 40.84
C LEU A 67 -13.51 16.56 41.18
N PRO A 68 -12.68 16.39 42.22
CA PRO A 68 -11.53 17.26 42.45
C PRO A 68 -10.60 17.29 41.23
N LEU A 69 -10.01 18.44 40.92
CA LEU A 69 -9.10 18.60 39.77
C LEU A 69 -7.89 17.67 39.86
N ASP A 70 -7.37 17.50 41.07
CA ASP A 70 -6.23 16.64 41.46
C ASP A 70 -6.60 15.15 41.57
N PHE A 71 -7.86 14.78 41.35
CA PHE A 71 -8.27 13.39 41.36
C PHE A 71 -7.69 12.66 40.12
N ASP A 72 -6.83 11.66 40.36
CA ASP A 72 -6.09 10.94 39.31
C ASP A 72 -6.96 10.26 38.25
N LYS A 73 -8.25 10.04 38.55
CA LYS A 73 -9.21 9.43 37.63
C LYS A 73 -10.12 10.48 37.02
N SER A 74 -10.30 10.42 35.71
CA SER A 74 -11.26 11.26 34.98
C SER A 74 -12.72 10.80 35.16
N THR A 75 -12.93 9.58 35.67
CA THR A 75 -14.24 8.94 35.82
C THR A 75 -14.55 8.59 37.28
N CYS A 76 -15.79 8.83 37.71
CA CYS A 76 -16.24 8.49 39.06
C CYS A 76 -16.40 6.97 39.27
N ASP A 77 -16.28 6.50 40.51
CA ASP A 77 -16.31 5.07 40.84
C ASP A 77 -17.64 4.39 40.46
N ALA A 78 -18.76 5.12 40.46
CA ALA A 78 -20.06 4.62 40.02
C ALA A 78 -20.07 4.26 38.52
N CYS A 79 -19.47 5.10 37.68
CA CYS A 79 -19.28 4.82 36.26
C CYS A 79 -18.31 3.65 36.04
N ILE A 80 -17.22 3.57 36.81
CA ILE A 80 -16.25 2.46 36.75
C ILE A 80 -16.92 1.12 37.08
N LYS A 81 -17.81 1.08 38.09
CA LYS A 81 -18.55 -0.14 38.45
C LYS A 81 -19.43 -0.62 37.31
N LYS A 82 -20.19 0.28 36.67
CA LYS A 82 -21.04 -0.05 35.50
C LYS A 82 -20.22 -0.59 34.32
N ILE A 83 -19.05 -0.01 34.05
CA ILE A 83 -18.13 -0.48 33.00
C ILE A 83 -17.68 -1.92 33.27
N ARG A 84 -17.35 -2.25 34.53
CA ARG A 84 -16.91 -3.60 34.91
C ARG A 84 -18.03 -4.63 34.76
N GLU A 85 -19.24 -4.30 35.19
CA GLU A 85 -20.42 -5.17 35.07
C GLU A 85 -20.75 -5.46 33.59
N ARG A 86 -20.75 -4.42 32.74
CA ARG A 86 -20.95 -4.57 31.28
C ARG A 86 -19.84 -5.40 30.63
N SER A 87 -18.59 -5.18 31.03
CA SER A 87 -17.45 -5.95 30.51
C SER A 87 -17.55 -7.44 30.83
N LEU A 88 -18.05 -7.77 32.04
CA LEU A 88 -18.30 -9.16 32.44
C LEU A 88 -19.45 -9.78 31.64
N ALA A 89 -20.53 -9.04 31.40
CA ALA A 89 -21.65 -9.49 30.57
C ALA A 89 -21.21 -9.78 29.12
N ASN A 90 -20.48 -8.85 28.49
CA ASN A 90 -19.95 -9.02 27.13
C ASN A 90 -18.97 -10.19 27.00
N LYS A 91 -18.20 -10.48 28.08
CA LYS A 91 -17.33 -11.66 28.12
C LYS A 91 -18.17 -12.95 28.16
N ALA A 92 -19.19 -13.01 29.01
CA ALA A 92 -20.08 -14.17 29.11
C ALA A 92 -20.79 -14.48 27.78
N GLU A 93 -21.23 -13.44 27.05
CA GLU A 93 -21.88 -13.59 25.74
C GLU A 93 -20.92 -14.17 24.68
N ARG A 94 -19.68 -13.67 24.63
CA ARG A 94 -18.64 -14.21 23.72
C ARG A 94 -18.28 -15.65 24.03
N ASP A 95 -18.19 -16.00 25.31
CA ASP A 95 -17.89 -17.36 25.76
C ASP A 95 -19.05 -18.32 25.38
N ALA A 96 -20.30 -17.88 25.52
CA ALA A 96 -21.49 -18.63 25.08
C ALA A 96 -21.54 -18.84 23.56
N ALA A 97 -21.29 -17.79 22.77
CA ALA A 97 -21.23 -17.89 21.30
C ALA A 97 -20.11 -18.82 20.82
N THR A 98 -18.97 -18.81 21.51
CA THR A 98 -17.85 -19.72 21.23
C THR A 98 -18.20 -21.17 21.56
N ALA A 99 -18.90 -21.41 22.68
CA ALA A 99 -19.38 -22.73 23.06
C ALA A 99 -20.39 -23.30 22.04
N GLU A 100 -21.35 -22.49 21.58
CA GLU A 100 -22.31 -22.83 20.52
C GLU A 100 -21.62 -23.21 19.20
N ARG A 101 -20.66 -22.37 18.76
CA ARG A 101 -19.87 -22.64 17.55
C ARG A 101 -19.07 -23.94 17.66
N ASN A 102 -18.53 -24.23 18.84
CA ASN A 102 -17.79 -25.47 19.09
C ASN A 102 -18.70 -26.70 19.12
N LYS A 103 -19.94 -26.59 19.65
CA LYS A 103 -20.96 -27.65 19.54
C LYS A 103 -21.34 -27.94 18.07
N ALA A 104 -21.51 -26.89 17.26
CA ALA A 104 -21.84 -27.03 15.84
C ALA A 104 -20.70 -27.67 15.02
N LYS A 105 -19.45 -27.39 15.37
CA LYS A 105 -18.25 -27.99 14.75
C LYS A 105 -18.02 -29.44 15.18
N ALA A 106 -18.26 -29.77 16.46
CA ALA A 106 -18.18 -31.15 16.97
C ALA A 106 -19.15 -32.12 16.25
N LYS A 107 -20.35 -31.67 15.88
CA LYS A 107 -21.31 -32.45 15.07
C LYS A 107 -20.80 -32.80 13.65
N LYS A 108 -19.77 -32.10 13.14
CA LYS A 108 -19.20 -32.32 11.79
C LYS A 108 -17.84 -33.06 11.82
N GLY A 109 -17.33 -33.42 13.00
CA GLY A 109 -16.07 -34.14 13.16
C GLY A 109 -14.82 -33.35 12.73
N VAL A 110 -14.92 -32.02 12.68
CA VAL A 110 -13.83 -31.11 12.25
C VAL A 110 -13.66 -29.94 13.22
N LYS A 111 -12.39 -29.57 13.47
CA LYS A 111 -11.94 -28.45 14.31
C LYS A 111 -11.04 -27.51 13.52
N GLU A 112 -11.07 -26.23 13.87
CA GLU A 112 -10.23 -25.21 13.23
C GLU A 112 -8.96 -24.97 14.05
N CYS A 113 -7.80 -25.05 13.40
CA CYS A 113 -6.52 -24.82 14.06
C CYS A 113 -6.31 -23.32 14.31
N ILE A 114 -6.09 -22.89 15.56
CA ILE A 114 -5.89 -21.46 15.89
C ILE A 114 -4.62 -20.84 15.28
N ALA A 115 -3.65 -21.66 14.86
CA ALA A 115 -2.37 -21.19 14.32
C ALA A 115 -2.36 -21.05 12.80
N CYS A 116 -3.19 -21.82 12.09
CA CYS A 116 -3.24 -21.77 10.62
C CYS A 116 -4.64 -21.51 10.05
N HIS A 117 -5.67 -21.41 10.90
CA HIS A 117 -7.07 -21.19 10.55
C HIS A 117 -7.63 -22.19 9.53
N GLN A 118 -7.09 -23.41 9.50
CA GLN A 118 -7.57 -24.49 8.64
C GLN A 118 -8.42 -25.46 9.43
N GLU A 119 -9.56 -25.85 8.85
CA GLU A 119 -10.38 -26.96 9.33
C GLU A 119 -9.62 -28.27 9.12
N ARG A 120 -9.55 -29.06 10.18
CA ARG A 120 -8.87 -30.36 10.21
C ARG A 120 -9.78 -31.37 10.92
N PRO A 121 -9.71 -32.66 10.57
CA PRO A 121 -10.42 -33.70 11.30
C PRO A 121 -10.14 -33.62 12.80
N ASP A 122 -11.12 -33.88 13.65
CA ASP A 122 -10.93 -33.84 15.11
C ASP A 122 -9.79 -34.75 15.58
N ALA A 123 -9.53 -35.84 14.87
CA ALA A 123 -8.41 -36.75 15.11
C ALA A 123 -7.01 -36.12 14.92
N ASP A 124 -6.88 -35.02 14.15
CA ASP A 124 -5.63 -34.25 13.99
C ASP A 124 -5.31 -33.38 15.21
N PHE A 125 -6.24 -33.31 16.17
CA PHE A 125 -6.09 -32.69 17.47
C PHE A 125 -5.98 -33.79 18.52
N VAL A 126 -4.78 -33.99 19.06
CA VAL A 126 -4.52 -34.95 20.15
C VAL A 126 -5.52 -34.74 21.29
N ALA A 127 -6.26 -35.80 21.63
CA ALA A 127 -6.94 -35.93 22.91
C ALA A 127 -5.90 -36.32 23.98
N GLU A 128 -5.23 -35.35 24.59
CA GLU A 128 -4.37 -35.63 25.74
C GLU A 128 -5.26 -35.71 26.99
N ARG A 129 -5.36 -36.92 27.56
CA ARG A 129 -6.02 -37.16 28.84
C ARG A 129 -5.37 -36.28 29.91
N ARG A 130 -6.20 -35.60 30.72
CA ARG A 130 -5.78 -34.95 31.97
C ARG A 130 -5.13 -35.99 32.89
N ALA A 131 -3.81 -36.07 32.87
CA ALA A 131 -3.04 -36.72 33.92
C ALA A 131 -2.66 -35.64 34.95
N LYS A 132 -3.47 -35.58 36.01
CA LYS A 132 -3.23 -35.03 37.36
C LYS A 132 -2.30 -33.80 37.48
N GLY A 133 -2.93 -32.64 37.70
CA GLY A 133 -2.43 -31.59 38.59
C GLY A 133 -1.38 -30.63 38.02
N GLY A 134 -1.84 -29.47 37.54
CA GLY A 134 -0.99 -28.35 37.12
C GLY A 134 -1.43 -27.82 35.78
N GLY A 135 -2.09 -26.65 35.77
CA GLY A 135 -2.75 -26.12 34.58
C GLY A 135 -1.77 -25.68 33.49
N GLU A 136 -1.84 -26.33 32.33
CA GLU A 136 -1.53 -25.70 31.04
C GLU A 136 -2.72 -25.87 30.08
N PRO A 137 -3.03 -24.84 29.26
CA PRO A 137 -4.16 -24.88 28.35
C PRO A 137 -3.91 -25.84 27.18
N VAL A 138 -4.95 -26.63 26.86
CA VAL A 138 -4.99 -27.53 25.71
C VAL A 138 -4.72 -26.74 24.44
N SER A 139 -3.66 -27.08 23.71
CA SER A 139 -3.33 -26.33 22.49
C SER A 139 -4.32 -26.69 21.37
N ASP A 140 -5.14 -25.73 20.93
CA ASP A 140 -6.02 -25.84 19.74
C ASP A 140 -5.23 -25.79 18.41
N ARG A 141 -3.98 -26.27 18.41
CA ARG A 141 -3.11 -26.34 17.24
C ARG A 141 -3.12 -27.76 16.68
N CYS A 142 -3.31 -27.88 15.36
CA CYS A 142 -3.22 -29.17 14.68
C CYS A 142 -1.80 -29.75 14.83
N LYS A 143 -1.68 -31.08 14.70
CA LYS A 143 -0.41 -31.83 14.84
C LYS A 143 0.76 -31.19 14.09
N SER A 144 0.56 -30.77 12.84
CA SER A 144 1.63 -30.15 12.01
C SER A 144 2.08 -28.76 12.49
N CYS A 145 1.20 -27.99 13.14
CA CYS A 145 1.57 -26.68 13.69
C CYS A 145 2.27 -26.83 15.05
N ARG A 146 1.97 -27.91 15.80
CA ARG A 146 2.68 -28.24 17.04
C ARG A 146 4.11 -28.67 16.78
N GLU A 147 4.34 -29.58 15.82
CA GLU A 147 5.70 -30.02 15.49
C GLU A 147 6.57 -28.86 15.00
N ARG A 148 6.03 -27.98 14.13
CA ARG A 148 6.72 -26.73 13.74
C ARG A 148 7.00 -25.80 14.92
N ALA A 149 6.09 -25.68 15.88
CA ALA A 149 6.30 -24.85 17.06
C ALA A 149 7.39 -25.43 17.99
N LYS A 150 7.51 -26.76 18.08
CA LYS A 150 8.60 -27.44 18.81
C LYS A 150 9.95 -27.18 18.14
N GLU A 151 10.02 -27.27 16.81
CA GLU A 151 11.24 -26.96 16.05
C GLU A 151 11.67 -25.49 16.22
N VAL A 152 10.74 -24.54 16.13
CA VAL A 152 11.04 -23.11 16.32
C VAL A 152 11.49 -22.81 17.75
N LYS A 153 10.84 -23.40 18.77
CA LYS A 153 11.28 -23.28 20.16
C LYS A 153 12.67 -23.87 20.37
N ALA A 154 12.97 -25.03 19.80
CA ALA A 154 14.30 -25.65 19.91
C ALA A 154 15.41 -24.77 19.31
N VAL A 155 15.16 -24.15 18.15
CA VAL A 155 16.10 -23.22 17.51
C VAL A 155 16.27 -21.93 18.32
N ALA A 156 15.19 -21.39 18.88
CA ALA A 156 15.23 -20.19 19.71
C ALA A 156 15.99 -20.41 21.04
N VAL A 157 15.74 -21.54 21.71
CA VAL A 157 16.44 -21.93 22.94
C VAL A 157 17.93 -22.14 22.67
N ALA A 158 18.29 -22.84 21.59
CA ALA A 158 19.69 -23.03 21.21
C ALA A 158 20.41 -21.70 20.87
N GLY A 159 19.71 -20.75 20.24
CA GLY A 159 20.24 -19.41 19.96
C GLY A 159 20.34 -18.50 21.19
N SER A 160 19.48 -18.69 22.19
CA SER A 160 19.55 -17.99 23.48
C SER A 160 20.71 -18.52 24.31
N GLN A 161 20.83 -19.84 24.44
CA GLN A 161 21.91 -20.49 25.19
C GLN A 161 23.30 -20.15 24.64
N LYS A 162 23.47 -20.10 23.32
CA LYS A 162 24.75 -19.66 22.71
C LYS A 162 25.10 -18.20 23.02
N ARG A 163 24.10 -17.30 23.04
CA ARG A 163 24.33 -15.88 23.39
C ARG A 163 24.65 -15.69 24.86
N GLU A 164 23.99 -16.46 25.71
CA GLU A 164 24.23 -16.46 27.15
C GLU A 164 25.60 -17.05 27.50
N GLN A 165 26.01 -18.15 26.84
CA GLN A 165 27.35 -18.72 26.96
C GLN A 165 28.45 -17.75 26.49
N GLU A 166 28.25 -17.06 25.37
CA GLU A 166 29.21 -16.06 24.87
C GLU A 166 29.28 -14.83 25.79
N GLN A 167 28.15 -14.37 26.35
CA GLN A 167 28.14 -13.30 27.34
C GLN A 167 28.81 -13.72 28.66
N ALA A 168 28.59 -14.95 29.11
CA ALA A 168 29.24 -15.50 30.30
C ALA A 168 30.76 -15.61 30.11
N ARG A 169 31.22 -16.09 28.94
CA ARG A 169 32.65 -16.14 28.57
C ARG A 169 33.29 -14.75 28.63
N ARG A 170 32.66 -13.75 28.00
CA ARG A 170 33.16 -12.36 28.01
C ARG A 170 33.17 -11.73 29.41
N ARG A 171 32.22 -12.07 30.27
CA ARG A 171 32.21 -11.66 31.68
C ARG A 171 33.38 -12.25 32.45
N GLU A 172 33.71 -13.51 32.20
CA GLU A 172 34.83 -14.18 32.86
C GLU A 172 36.19 -13.65 32.37
N GLU A 173 36.31 -13.37 31.07
CA GLU A 173 37.50 -12.74 30.48
C GLU A 173 37.72 -11.32 30.98
N ALA A 174 36.65 -10.53 31.12
CA ALA A 174 36.73 -9.20 31.72
C ALA A 174 37.18 -9.26 33.19
N LYS A 175 36.62 -10.20 33.99
CA LYS A 175 37.06 -10.41 35.39
C LYS A 175 38.52 -10.83 35.49
N LYS A 176 38.99 -11.72 34.60
CA LYS A 176 40.40 -12.16 34.54
C LYS A 176 41.32 -11.00 34.14
N ALA A 177 40.88 -10.14 33.22
CA ALA A 177 41.63 -8.96 32.81
C ALA A 177 41.71 -7.89 33.92
N GLU A 178 40.61 -7.64 34.63
CA GLU A 178 40.59 -6.75 35.80
C GLU A 178 41.50 -7.27 36.92
N ALA A 179 41.47 -8.57 37.20
CA ALA A 179 42.37 -9.22 38.17
C ALA A 179 43.85 -9.16 37.75
N ALA A 180 44.13 -9.07 36.44
CA ALA A 180 45.46 -8.87 35.87
C ALA A 180 45.86 -7.38 35.74
N GLY A 181 45.07 -6.45 36.31
CA GLY A 181 45.35 -5.01 36.29
C GLY A 181 45.06 -4.32 34.96
N LYS A 182 44.40 -4.99 34.01
CA LYS A 182 44.06 -4.44 32.69
C LYS A 182 42.75 -3.66 32.75
N ARG A 183 42.68 -2.56 32.00
CA ARG A 183 41.51 -1.67 31.99
C ARG A 183 40.38 -2.24 31.12
N THR A 184 39.13 -2.08 31.56
CA THR A 184 37.93 -2.49 30.82
C THR A 184 37.12 -1.25 30.37
N CYS A 185 36.28 -1.41 29.34
CA CYS A 185 35.44 -0.34 28.81
C CYS A 185 34.45 0.18 29.87
N SER A 186 34.38 1.50 30.08
CA SER A 186 33.50 2.18 31.06
C SER A 186 31.98 1.95 30.89
N ARG A 187 31.53 1.35 29.79
CA ARG A 187 30.13 0.87 29.61
C ARG A 187 29.89 -0.55 30.13
N HIS A 188 30.82 -1.05 30.94
CA HIS A 188 30.68 -2.30 31.68
C HIS A 188 29.44 -2.29 32.56
N GLY A 189 28.70 -3.40 32.59
CA GLY A 189 27.63 -3.61 33.57
C GLY A 189 26.31 -2.84 33.40
N SER A 190 26.14 -1.93 32.43
CA SER A 190 24.82 -1.29 32.22
C SER A 190 23.79 -2.28 31.64
N VAL A 191 22.61 -2.31 32.26
CA VAL A 191 21.52 -3.28 31.98
C VAL A 191 20.99 -3.18 30.54
N THR A 192 21.22 -2.05 29.86
CA THR A 192 20.66 -1.79 28.53
C THR A 192 21.65 -1.92 27.37
N ARG A 193 22.99 -1.89 27.58
CA ARG A 193 23.99 -2.11 26.50
C ARG A 193 25.36 -2.65 26.99
N GLY A 194 25.36 -3.59 27.94
CA GLY A 194 26.56 -4.10 28.62
C GLY A 194 27.73 -4.50 27.70
N CYS A 195 28.79 -3.68 27.71
CA CYS A 195 30.03 -3.91 26.95
C CYS A 195 31.11 -4.49 27.85
N TRP A 196 31.68 -5.65 27.48
CA TRP A 196 32.65 -6.42 28.27
C TRP A 196 34.03 -6.48 27.58
N VAL A 197 34.41 -5.39 26.91
CA VAL A 197 35.66 -5.32 26.14
C VAL A 197 36.80 -4.87 27.05
N VAL A 198 37.89 -5.64 27.06
CA VAL A 198 39.17 -5.27 27.68
C VAL A 198 39.91 -4.32 26.75
N LEU A 199 40.38 -3.20 27.28
CA LEU A 199 41.11 -2.19 26.52
C LEU A 199 42.57 -2.61 26.36
N PRO A 200 43.18 -2.39 25.17
CA PRO A 200 44.60 -2.68 24.96
C PRO A 200 45.51 -1.88 25.90
N ASP A 201 46.67 -2.44 26.21
CA ASP A 201 47.69 -1.76 27.01
C ASP A 201 48.18 -0.50 26.26
N GLY A 202 48.23 0.64 26.94
CA GLY A 202 48.51 1.95 26.32
C GLY A 202 47.31 2.68 25.70
N TYR A 203 46.09 2.11 25.72
CA TYR A 203 44.90 2.77 25.18
C TYR A 203 44.47 3.98 26.03
N GLU A 204 44.55 5.19 25.50
CA GLU A 204 44.32 6.42 26.29
C GLU A 204 42.84 6.68 26.66
N GLY A 205 41.90 6.01 26.00
CA GLY A 205 40.45 6.20 26.21
C GLY A 205 39.82 5.33 27.31
N THR A 206 38.64 5.74 27.80
CA THR A 206 37.85 4.97 28.80
C THR A 206 36.71 4.15 28.19
N THR A 207 36.41 4.33 26.90
CA THR A 207 35.33 3.63 26.19
C THR A 207 35.92 2.94 24.96
N CYS A 208 35.57 1.67 24.69
CA CYS A 208 36.10 0.97 23.52
C CYS A 208 35.60 1.57 22.20
N GLN A 209 36.39 1.44 21.13
CA GLN A 209 36.02 1.99 19.82
C GLN A 209 34.64 1.57 19.28
N PRO A 210 34.20 0.30 19.42
CA PRO A 210 32.85 -0.09 19.05
C PRO A 210 31.75 0.70 19.77
N CYS A 211 31.97 1.04 21.05
CA CYS A 211 31.02 1.84 21.83
C CYS A 211 31.06 3.33 21.46
N ILE A 212 32.22 3.85 21.05
CA ILE A 212 32.38 5.21 20.55
C ILE A 212 31.61 5.37 19.25
N LYS A 213 31.87 4.50 18.26
CA LYS A 213 31.19 4.49 16.96
C LYS A 213 29.66 4.43 17.09
N LEU A 214 29.15 3.53 17.92
CA LEU A 214 27.70 3.42 18.17
C LEU A 214 27.08 4.69 18.81
N ARG A 215 27.88 5.47 19.54
CA ARG A 215 27.44 6.74 20.16
C ARG A 215 27.45 7.86 19.14
N GLU A 216 28.45 7.89 18.26
CA GLU A 216 28.58 8.85 17.16
C GLU A 216 27.46 8.68 16.16
N GLU A 217 27.15 7.44 15.76
CA GLU A 217 26.01 7.12 14.89
C GLU A 217 24.68 7.61 15.49
N TYR A 218 24.48 7.40 16.79
CA TYR A 218 23.28 7.86 17.48
C TYR A 218 23.21 9.40 17.61
N ARG A 219 24.36 10.06 17.80
CA ARG A 219 24.46 11.53 17.85
C ARG A 219 24.21 12.15 16.48
N ALA A 220 24.80 11.59 15.42
CA ALA A 220 24.57 12.00 14.03
C ALA A 220 23.09 11.87 13.67
N TYR A 221 22.45 10.76 14.04
CA TYR A 221 21.00 10.58 13.88
C TYR A 221 20.19 11.67 14.59
N LYS A 222 20.53 12.02 15.84
CA LYS A 222 19.83 13.06 16.60
C LYS A 222 20.14 14.49 16.13
N GLN A 223 21.32 14.74 15.58
CA GLN A 223 21.72 16.04 15.03
C GLN A 223 21.02 16.29 13.68
N ALA A 224 20.99 15.29 12.80
CA ALA A 224 20.25 15.35 11.54
C ALA A 224 18.73 15.55 11.73
N GLN A 225 18.18 15.12 12.87
CA GLN A 225 16.80 15.44 13.25
C GLN A 225 16.62 16.92 13.63
N ARG A 226 17.59 17.52 14.35
CA ARG A 226 17.52 18.92 14.81
C ARG A 226 17.84 19.93 13.72
N GLU A 227 18.71 19.59 12.76
CA GLU A 227 19.02 20.44 11.61
C GLU A 227 17.80 20.56 10.67
N ARG A 228 17.08 19.45 10.45
CA ARG A 228 15.78 19.47 9.73
C ARG A 228 14.71 20.32 10.41
N GLU A 229 14.82 20.53 11.73
CA GLU A 229 13.89 21.34 12.51
C GLU A 229 14.31 22.83 12.57
N ARG A 230 15.51 23.21 12.10
CA ARG A 230 16.11 24.53 12.31
C ARG A 230 16.39 25.36 11.05
N GLU A 231 16.18 24.87 9.84
CA GLU A 231 16.38 25.70 8.64
C GLU A 231 15.15 26.58 8.34
N PRO A 232 15.22 27.91 8.55
CA PRO A 232 14.34 28.85 7.86
C PRO A 232 14.87 29.13 6.45
N GLU A 233 13.99 29.07 5.45
CA GLU A 233 14.30 29.44 4.07
C GLU A 233 14.77 30.91 4.01
N LYS A 234 15.98 31.15 3.48
CA LYS A 234 16.42 32.47 3.03
C LYS A 234 16.69 32.45 1.52
N PRO A 235 16.39 33.55 0.81
CA PRO A 235 16.52 33.64 -0.63
C PRO A 235 17.98 33.91 -1.02
N GLU A 236 18.44 33.28 -2.10
CA GLU A 236 19.70 33.61 -2.76
C GLU A 236 19.44 34.70 -3.80
N ASP A 237 20.20 35.79 -3.68
CA ASP A 237 20.28 36.90 -4.64
C ASP A 237 21.64 36.85 -5.32
N GLU A 238 21.65 37.18 -6.61
CA GLU A 238 22.78 37.10 -7.53
C GLU A 238 23.80 38.22 -7.31
N SER A 239 25.09 37.98 -7.56
CA SER A 239 25.93 38.93 -8.31
C SER A 239 27.29 38.35 -8.72
N ALA A 240 27.60 38.55 -10.02
CA ALA A 240 28.88 38.85 -10.66
C ALA A 240 30.14 38.02 -10.31
N GLY A 241 31.04 37.66 -11.22
CA GLY A 241 31.32 38.11 -12.59
C GLY A 241 32.63 37.44 -13.04
N GLU A 242 32.90 37.54 -14.33
CA GLU A 242 33.96 36.90 -15.12
C GLU A 242 35.39 37.23 -14.64
N GLU A 243 36.37 36.34 -14.92
CA GLU A 243 37.53 36.64 -15.79
C GLU A 243 38.49 35.44 -15.93
N GLU A 244 38.97 35.24 -17.17
CA GLU A 244 40.02 34.30 -17.59
C GLU A 244 41.41 34.74 -17.09
N THR A 245 42.35 33.80 -16.91
CA THR A 245 43.71 33.96 -17.45
C THR A 245 44.46 32.63 -17.52
N VAL A 246 45.09 32.43 -18.66
CA VAL A 246 46.02 31.35 -19.03
C VAL A 246 47.43 31.74 -18.61
N HIS A 247 48.18 30.87 -17.91
CA HIS A 247 49.63 30.71 -18.10
C HIS A 247 50.13 29.33 -17.68
N ASN A 248 50.97 28.78 -18.57
CA ASN A 248 51.59 27.46 -18.56
C ASN A 248 52.99 27.55 -17.94
N SER A 249 53.41 26.53 -17.16
CA SER A 249 54.75 25.91 -17.21
C SER A 249 54.88 24.77 -16.17
N GLU A 250 55.09 23.54 -16.67
CA GLU A 250 56.16 22.55 -16.32
C GLU A 250 56.71 22.57 -14.86
N GLU A 251 56.88 21.48 -14.10
CA GLU A 251 57.27 20.08 -14.38
C GLU A 251 57.04 19.19 -13.11
N ALA A 252 56.77 17.90 -13.37
CA ALA A 252 57.04 16.63 -12.63
C ALA A 252 57.03 16.51 -11.08
N GLU A 253 56.22 15.58 -10.55
CA GLU A 253 56.63 14.23 -10.05
C GLU A 253 55.50 13.55 -9.23
N ASP A 254 55.19 12.32 -9.63
CA ASP A 254 54.75 11.13 -8.87
C ASP A 254 53.70 11.21 -7.74
N GLY A 255 52.58 10.51 -7.92
CA GLY A 255 51.61 10.25 -6.85
C GLY A 255 50.40 9.41 -7.28
N GLU A 256 50.49 8.12 -6.98
CA GLU A 256 49.58 6.99 -7.21
C GLU A 256 48.08 7.25 -6.87
N ILE A 257 47.19 6.84 -7.78
CA ILE A 257 45.72 6.78 -7.59
C ILE A 257 45.39 5.50 -6.83
N VAL A 258 44.63 5.60 -5.73
CA VAL A 258 43.90 4.46 -5.15
C VAL A 258 42.46 4.85 -4.84
N ASP A 259 41.55 4.22 -5.57
CA ASP A 259 40.10 4.23 -5.40
C ASP A 259 39.70 3.57 -4.05
N GLU A 260 38.68 4.13 -3.39
CA GLU A 260 38.03 3.54 -2.22
C GLU A 260 37.21 2.30 -2.61
N GLU A 261 37.64 1.14 -2.13
CA GLU A 261 37.07 -0.18 -2.38
C GLU A 261 35.81 -0.46 -1.51
N GLU A 262 34.69 -0.81 -2.17
CA GLU A 262 33.49 -1.36 -1.52
C GLU A 262 33.81 -2.71 -0.83
N ALA A 263 33.43 -2.85 0.44
CA ALA A 263 33.68 -4.05 1.24
C ALA A 263 32.94 -5.31 0.73
N ALA A 264 33.71 -6.35 0.37
CA ALA A 264 33.23 -7.67 -0.08
C ALA A 264 32.54 -8.53 1.01
N PRO A 265 31.60 -9.44 0.64
CA PRO A 265 30.95 -10.36 1.59
C PRO A 265 31.88 -11.51 2.03
N ALA A 266 31.84 -11.84 3.33
CA ALA A 266 32.69 -12.83 4.00
C ALA A 266 32.86 -14.17 3.25
N ALA A 267 34.11 -14.55 2.99
CA ALA A 267 34.51 -15.75 2.25
C ALA A 267 34.07 -17.07 2.92
N ARG A 268 33.55 -18.02 2.13
CA ARG A 268 33.16 -19.38 2.58
C ARG A 268 34.39 -20.27 2.81
N LYS A 269 34.29 -21.23 3.74
CA LYS A 269 35.36 -22.22 3.98
C LYS A 269 35.53 -23.15 2.76
N PRO A 270 36.77 -23.40 2.28
CA PRO A 270 37.04 -24.32 1.18
C PRO A 270 36.49 -25.73 1.43
N GLY A 271 35.92 -26.37 0.41
CA GLY A 271 35.39 -27.75 0.49
C GLY A 271 33.98 -27.90 1.08
N THR A 272 33.26 -26.79 1.31
CA THR A 272 31.87 -26.81 1.79
C THR A 272 30.86 -26.70 0.64
N CYS A 273 29.71 -27.34 0.78
CA CYS A 273 28.65 -27.38 -0.23
C CYS A 273 28.16 -25.98 -0.58
N LEU A 274 28.06 -25.68 -1.88
CA LEU A 274 27.66 -24.34 -2.35
C LEU A 274 26.16 -24.02 -2.19
N ALA A 275 25.31 -25.05 -2.00
CA ALA A 275 23.85 -24.87 -1.91
C ALA A 275 23.40 -23.94 -0.77
N ILE A 276 22.28 -23.26 -1.00
CA ILE A 276 21.53 -22.52 0.03
C ILE A 276 20.32 -23.36 0.41
N VAL A 277 20.17 -23.64 1.70
CA VAL A 277 19.06 -24.44 2.22
C VAL A 277 17.76 -23.63 2.10
N ARG A 278 16.84 -24.05 1.24
CA ARG A 278 15.60 -23.31 0.91
C ARG A 278 14.71 -22.96 2.09
N SER A 279 14.66 -23.79 3.13
CA SER A 279 13.83 -23.57 4.31
C SER A 279 14.41 -22.51 5.26
N SER A 280 15.72 -22.27 5.22
CA SER A 280 16.41 -21.40 6.18
C SER A 280 17.12 -20.20 5.54
N GLY A 281 17.31 -20.22 4.21
CA GLY A 281 18.07 -19.20 3.47
C GLY A 281 19.57 -19.17 3.79
N LYS A 282 20.08 -20.16 4.53
CA LYS A 282 21.48 -20.22 4.98
C LYS A 282 22.33 -21.13 4.08
N PRO A 283 23.65 -20.88 3.96
CA PRO A 283 24.57 -21.78 3.29
C PRO A 283 24.54 -23.19 3.90
N CYS A 284 24.61 -24.22 3.06
CA CYS A 284 24.75 -25.59 3.51
C CYS A 284 26.13 -25.78 4.17
N LEU A 285 26.14 -26.38 5.35
CA LEU A 285 27.38 -26.61 6.12
C LEU A 285 28.01 -27.99 5.84
N ASN A 286 27.41 -28.80 4.98
CA ASN A 286 27.93 -30.15 4.67
C ASN A 286 29.14 -30.08 3.74
N LYS A 287 30.05 -31.06 3.86
CA LYS A 287 31.18 -31.23 2.92
C LYS A 287 30.67 -31.50 1.51
N ALA A 288 31.28 -30.85 0.53
CA ALA A 288 31.06 -31.13 -0.89
C ALA A 288 31.50 -32.57 -1.21
N ALA A 289 30.85 -33.23 -2.17
CA ALA A 289 31.26 -34.59 -2.58
C ALA A 289 32.56 -34.53 -3.41
N ASP A 290 33.29 -35.65 -3.48
CA ASP A 290 34.66 -35.65 -4.04
C ASP A 290 34.75 -35.16 -5.49
N ASN A 291 33.66 -35.28 -6.27
CA ASN A 291 33.55 -34.82 -7.66
C ASN A 291 32.45 -33.77 -7.90
N SER A 292 31.98 -33.08 -6.86
CA SER A 292 30.91 -32.07 -6.99
C SER A 292 31.10 -30.93 -6.00
N GLN A 293 30.78 -29.70 -6.41
CA GLN A 293 30.71 -28.55 -5.50
C GLN A 293 29.52 -28.63 -4.52
N TYR A 294 28.70 -29.68 -4.63
CA TYR A 294 27.50 -29.91 -3.84
C TYR A 294 27.62 -31.22 -3.03
N CYS A 295 26.97 -31.28 -1.86
CA CYS A 295 26.90 -32.52 -1.09
C CYS A 295 25.88 -33.49 -1.71
N LYS A 296 25.91 -34.78 -1.34
CA LYS A 296 24.97 -35.81 -1.82
C LYS A 296 23.47 -35.47 -1.67
N LYS A 297 23.12 -34.55 -0.75
CA LYS A 297 21.73 -34.08 -0.55
C LYS A 297 21.34 -32.93 -1.48
N HIS A 298 22.31 -32.23 -2.06
CA HIS A 298 22.12 -31.06 -2.94
C HIS A 298 22.73 -31.28 -4.33
N GLU A 299 22.96 -32.53 -4.73
CA GLU A 299 23.49 -32.89 -6.04
C GLU A 299 22.60 -32.35 -7.18
N LEU A 300 21.28 -32.46 -7.01
CA LEU A 300 20.28 -31.86 -7.90
C LEU A 300 20.43 -30.33 -8.00
N ASP A 301 20.79 -29.65 -6.91
CA ASP A 301 21.01 -28.18 -6.95
C ASP A 301 22.27 -27.85 -7.76
N GLY A 302 23.26 -28.75 -7.82
CA GLY A 302 24.41 -28.64 -8.70
C GLY A 302 24.08 -28.86 -10.18
N GLU A 303 23.29 -29.89 -10.48
CA GLU A 303 22.77 -30.12 -11.84
C GLU A 303 21.97 -28.89 -12.33
N LEU A 304 21.16 -28.30 -11.44
CA LEU A 304 20.37 -27.11 -11.72
C LEU A 304 21.21 -25.84 -11.87
N ALA A 305 22.28 -25.71 -11.08
CA ALA A 305 23.25 -24.63 -11.22
C ALA A 305 23.95 -24.69 -12.58
N ALA A 306 24.38 -25.88 -13.02
CA ALA A 306 24.98 -26.07 -14.34
C ALA A 306 24.02 -25.74 -15.49
N ILE A 307 22.72 -26.07 -15.36
CA ILE A 307 21.69 -25.68 -16.34
C ILE A 307 21.48 -24.15 -16.36
N THR A 308 21.53 -23.51 -15.18
CA THR A 308 21.36 -22.05 -15.05
C THR A 308 22.58 -21.30 -15.60
N GLU A 309 23.78 -21.83 -15.40
CA GLU A 309 25.05 -21.25 -15.88
C GLU A 309 25.12 -21.22 -17.41
N ARG A 310 24.59 -22.24 -18.09
CA ARG A 310 24.40 -22.23 -19.56
C ARG A 310 23.16 -21.46 -20.04
N GLY A 311 22.50 -20.68 -19.15
CA GLY A 311 21.33 -19.85 -19.48
C GLY A 311 20.00 -20.61 -19.59
N GLY A 312 19.97 -21.89 -19.24
CA GLY A 312 18.76 -22.73 -19.26
C GLY A 312 17.87 -22.55 -18.04
N ARG A 313 16.59 -22.90 -18.18
CA ARG A 313 15.61 -22.95 -17.07
C ARG A 313 14.97 -24.33 -17.01
N VAL A 314 14.63 -24.81 -15.82
CA VAL A 314 13.95 -26.11 -15.63
C VAL A 314 12.50 -25.97 -15.14
N CYS A 315 11.73 -27.03 -15.32
CA CYS A 315 10.38 -27.15 -14.76
C CYS A 315 10.37 -27.00 -13.22
N ALA A 316 9.50 -26.15 -12.68
CA ALA A 316 9.34 -25.96 -11.23
C ALA A 316 8.86 -27.21 -10.47
N ASN A 317 8.34 -28.22 -11.17
CA ASN A 317 7.99 -29.51 -10.59
C ASN A 317 9.21 -30.45 -10.42
N VAL A 318 10.44 -29.99 -10.70
CA VAL A 318 11.66 -30.76 -10.46
C VAL A 318 11.83 -31.18 -8.99
N TYR A 319 11.20 -30.46 -8.05
CA TYR A 319 11.22 -30.76 -6.62
C TYR A 319 9.92 -31.40 -6.09
N ARG A 320 8.97 -31.80 -6.95
CA ARG A 320 7.64 -32.29 -6.52
C ARG A 320 7.42 -33.76 -6.89
N GLY A 321 7.08 -34.58 -5.90
CA GLY A 321 6.62 -35.97 -6.09
C GLY A 321 7.74 -37.01 -6.18
N LYS A 322 7.35 -38.28 -6.37
CA LYS A 322 8.27 -39.40 -6.65
C LYS A 322 8.87 -39.31 -8.05
N ASP A 323 8.09 -38.81 -9.01
CA ASP A 323 8.52 -38.62 -10.40
C ASP A 323 8.90 -37.15 -10.64
N ARG A 324 10.17 -36.84 -10.38
CA ARG A 324 10.72 -35.48 -10.55
C ARG A 324 10.72 -35.10 -12.02
N CYS A 325 10.13 -33.95 -12.36
CA CYS A 325 10.19 -33.46 -13.73
C CYS A 325 11.56 -32.83 -14.04
N GLN A 326 12.38 -33.53 -14.82
CA GLN A 326 13.72 -33.06 -15.24
C GLN A 326 13.72 -32.30 -16.57
N LYS A 327 12.55 -31.89 -17.07
CA LYS A 327 12.46 -31.20 -18.37
C LYS A 327 12.95 -29.75 -18.26
N GLU A 328 13.90 -29.42 -19.13
CA GLU A 328 14.27 -28.04 -19.42
C GLU A 328 13.12 -27.31 -20.13
N LEU A 329 12.98 -26.04 -19.82
CA LEU A 329 12.00 -25.14 -20.40
C LEU A 329 12.64 -24.46 -21.62
N PRO A 330 11.89 -24.32 -22.73
CA PRO A 330 12.35 -23.52 -23.85
C PRO A 330 12.76 -22.09 -23.41
N PRO A 331 13.74 -21.46 -24.08
CA PRO A 331 14.24 -20.13 -23.73
C PRO A 331 13.11 -19.09 -23.56
N ASP A 332 12.13 -19.11 -24.47
CA ASP A 332 11.00 -18.17 -24.50
C ASP A 332 9.78 -18.60 -23.65
N CYS A 333 9.92 -19.66 -22.86
CA CYS A 333 8.80 -20.19 -22.09
C CYS A 333 8.37 -19.22 -20.99
N LYS A 334 7.15 -18.67 -21.12
CA LYS A 334 6.52 -17.77 -20.13
C LYS A 334 6.08 -18.48 -18.84
N PHE A 335 6.10 -19.81 -18.81
CA PHE A 335 5.55 -20.61 -17.72
C PHE A 335 6.66 -21.24 -16.87
N ARG A 336 6.42 -21.34 -15.56
CA ARG A 336 7.36 -21.97 -14.61
C ARG A 336 7.39 -23.50 -14.67
N THR A 337 6.40 -24.14 -15.29
CA THR A 337 6.31 -25.60 -15.43
C THR A 337 6.24 -26.00 -16.90
N CYS A 338 6.78 -27.17 -17.25
CA CYS A 338 6.79 -27.67 -18.62
C CYS A 338 5.38 -28.04 -19.09
N GLU A 339 5.16 -28.03 -20.39
CA GLU A 339 3.85 -28.33 -21.00
C GLU A 339 3.26 -29.70 -20.57
N PRO A 340 4.03 -30.80 -20.55
CA PRO A 340 3.54 -32.10 -20.05
C PRO A 340 3.01 -32.05 -18.62
N CYS A 341 3.74 -31.38 -17.71
CA CYS A 341 3.30 -31.23 -16.32
C CYS A 341 2.04 -30.37 -16.20
N ARG A 342 1.87 -29.36 -17.05
CA ARG A 342 0.65 -28.55 -17.07
C ARG A 342 -0.55 -29.34 -17.58
N ASN A 343 -0.35 -30.14 -18.64
CA ASN A 343 -1.39 -30.98 -19.21
C ASN A 343 -1.83 -32.09 -18.25
N ALA A 344 -0.88 -32.77 -17.59
CA ALA A 344 -1.19 -33.77 -16.57
C ALA A 344 -1.93 -33.17 -15.36
N ALA A 345 -1.52 -31.98 -14.89
CA ALA A 345 -2.22 -31.29 -13.81
C ALA A 345 -3.66 -30.90 -14.21
N LYS A 346 -3.84 -30.43 -15.45
CA LYS A 346 -5.16 -30.10 -15.99
C LYS A 346 -6.06 -31.34 -16.07
N GLU A 347 -5.55 -32.46 -16.58
CA GLU A 347 -6.32 -33.71 -16.67
C GLU A 347 -6.74 -34.22 -15.29
N SER A 348 -5.86 -34.13 -14.30
CA SER A 348 -6.17 -34.49 -12.92
C SER A 348 -7.23 -33.57 -12.32
N ASP A 349 -7.15 -32.26 -12.56
CA ASP A 349 -8.16 -31.28 -12.11
C ASP A 349 -9.51 -31.55 -12.80
N ASP A 350 -9.51 -31.83 -14.11
CA ASP A 350 -10.73 -32.12 -14.88
C ASP A 350 -11.44 -33.38 -14.36
N LYS A 351 -10.69 -34.45 -14.06
CA LYS A 351 -11.22 -35.67 -13.42
C LYS A 351 -11.82 -35.38 -12.05
N LEU A 352 -11.15 -34.58 -11.24
CA LEU A 352 -11.65 -34.19 -9.91
C LEU A 352 -12.94 -33.34 -10.00
N ILE A 353 -13.01 -32.42 -10.97
CA ILE A 353 -14.18 -31.58 -11.19
C ILE A 353 -15.36 -32.43 -11.68
N ALA A 354 -15.13 -33.37 -12.59
CA ALA A 354 -16.15 -34.30 -13.10
C ALA A 354 -16.75 -35.12 -11.95
N ALA A 355 -15.93 -35.76 -11.13
CA ALA A 355 -16.38 -36.54 -9.98
C ALA A 355 -17.19 -35.71 -8.96
N LYS A 356 -16.79 -34.46 -8.72
CA LYS A 356 -17.55 -33.54 -7.84
C LYS A 356 -18.92 -33.19 -8.42
N ARG A 357 -19.01 -32.97 -9.74
CA ARG A 357 -20.26 -32.61 -10.41
C ARG A 357 -21.23 -33.78 -10.44
N GLU A 358 -20.74 -34.99 -10.71
CA GLU A 358 -21.54 -36.21 -10.67
C GLU A 358 -22.15 -36.43 -9.29
N LYS A 359 -21.32 -36.33 -8.23
CA LYS A 359 -21.79 -36.43 -6.84
C LYS A 359 -22.84 -35.38 -6.50
N ALA A 360 -22.61 -34.13 -6.89
CA ALA A 360 -23.56 -33.04 -6.63
C ALA A 360 -24.87 -33.20 -7.42
N ALA A 361 -24.81 -33.75 -8.64
CA ALA A 361 -26.01 -34.03 -9.42
C ALA A 361 -26.87 -35.13 -8.77
N ALA A 362 -26.25 -36.21 -8.28
CA ALA A 362 -26.94 -37.27 -7.56
C ALA A 362 -27.60 -36.75 -6.26
N GLU A 363 -26.89 -35.90 -5.51
CA GLU A 363 -27.43 -35.30 -4.28
C GLU A 363 -28.58 -34.31 -4.54
N ILE A 364 -28.50 -33.52 -5.63
CA ILE A 364 -29.62 -32.65 -6.04
C ILE A 364 -30.84 -33.47 -6.48
N ALA A 365 -30.63 -34.59 -7.19
CA ALA A 365 -31.72 -35.47 -7.58
C ALA A 365 -32.43 -36.05 -6.34
N ALA A 366 -31.68 -36.55 -5.36
CA ALA A 366 -32.24 -37.05 -4.10
C ALA A 366 -33.00 -35.96 -3.31
N LEU A 367 -32.47 -34.73 -3.25
CA LEU A 367 -33.15 -33.62 -2.58
C LEU A 367 -34.44 -33.20 -3.27
N ARG A 368 -34.50 -33.31 -4.61
CA ARG A 368 -35.71 -33.01 -5.39
C ARG A 368 -36.86 -33.99 -5.08
N GLU A 369 -36.56 -35.27 -4.85
CA GLU A 369 -37.55 -36.26 -4.42
C GLU A 369 -38.15 -35.93 -3.05
N LEU A 370 -37.38 -35.24 -2.20
CA LEU A 370 -37.82 -34.74 -0.89
C LEU A 370 -38.50 -33.37 -0.95
N GLY A 371 -38.80 -32.86 -2.16
CA GLY A 371 -39.43 -31.55 -2.36
C GLY A 371 -38.50 -30.34 -2.13
N VAL A 372 -37.19 -30.57 -1.95
CA VAL A 372 -36.21 -29.50 -1.69
C VAL A 372 -35.54 -29.10 -3.01
N THR A 373 -35.68 -27.82 -3.38
CA THR A 373 -35.04 -27.29 -4.59
C THR A 373 -33.64 -26.75 -4.28
N LYS A 374 -32.62 -27.31 -4.92
CA LYS A 374 -31.23 -26.83 -4.85
C LYS A 374 -30.59 -26.78 -6.24
N LYS A 375 -29.53 -25.99 -6.38
CA LYS A 375 -28.78 -25.83 -7.63
C LYS A 375 -27.27 -25.89 -7.39
N MET A 376 -26.54 -26.55 -8.29
CA MET A 376 -25.08 -26.63 -8.22
C MET A 376 -24.42 -25.38 -8.82
N CYS A 377 -23.39 -24.86 -8.16
CA CYS A 377 -22.53 -23.80 -8.68
C CYS A 377 -21.61 -24.30 -9.81
N MET A 378 -21.63 -23.63 -10.96
CA MET A 378 -20.81 -24.01 -12.13
C MET A 378 -19.34 -23.60 -12.02
N ASN A 379 -18.93 -22.85 -10.99
CA ASN A 379 -17.53 -22.52 -10.76
C ASN A 379 -16.75 -23.81 -10.41
N PRO A 380 -15.74 -24.22 -11.21
CA PRO A 380 -15.00 -25.47 -11.01
C PRO A 380 -14.28 -25.57 -9.66
N LYS A 381 -13.98 -24.43 -9.03
CA LYS A 381 -13.37 -24.39 -7.69
C LYS A 381 -14.37 -24.53 -6.56
N CYS A 382 -15.67 -24.41 -6.85
CA CYS A 382 -16.74 -24.50 -5.88
C CYS A 382 -17.50 -25.82 -6.04
N CYS A 383 -18.15 -26.04 -7.19
CA CYS A 383 -19.03 -27.18 -7.45
C CYS A 383 -20.04 -27.49 -6.33
N GLY A 384 -20.34 -26.51 -5.46
CA GLY A 384 -21.17 -26.71 -4.29
C GLY A 384 -22.66 -26.63 -4.62
N ILE A 385 -23.47 -27.39 -3.88
CA ILE A 385 -24.92 -27.32 -3.89
C ILE A 385 -25.35 -26.11 -3.08
N LYS A 386 -26.20 -25.27 -3.66
CA LYS A 386 -26.62 -23.97 -3.12
C LYS A 386 -28.11 -23.77 -3.32
N ASP A 387 -28.66 -22.82 -2.60
CA ASP A 387 -30.06 -22.43 -2.76
C ASP A 387 -30.25 -21.67 -4.08
N PRO A 388 -31.40 -21.81 -4.76
CA PRO A 388 -31.67 -21.06 -5.99
C PRO A 388 -31.52 -19.54 -5.82
N SER A 389 -31.81 -19.01 -4.63
CA SER A 389 -31.63 -17.59 -4.27
C SER A 389 -30.16 -17.13 -4.32
N ASP A 390 -29.18 -18.02 -4.15
CA ASP A 390 -27.76 -17.70 -4.29
C ASP A 390 -27.33 -17.40 -5.74
N PHE A 391 -28.24 -17.52 -6.70
CA PHE A 391 -27.97 -17.30 -8.12
C PHE A 391 -28.66 -16.06 -8.71
N ALA A 392 -29.50 -15.35 -7.96
CA ALA A 392 -30.29 -14.23 -8.48
C ALA A 392 -29.49 -12.92 -8.59
N PHE A 393 -29.15 -12.53 -9.83
CA PHE A 393 -29.14 -11.16 -10.41
C PHE A 393 -28.48 -11.19 -11.81
N GLU A 394 -29.13 -10.51 -12.78
CA GLU A 394 -28.79 -10.25 -14.20
C GLU A 394 -28.89 -11.41 -15.22
N GLU A 395 -29.92 -11.33 -16.07
CA GLU A 395 -30.30 -12.28 -17.13
C GLU A 395 -29.37 -12.29 -18.36
N THR A 396 -28.31 -11.48 -18.40
CA THR A 396 -27.49 -11.32 -19.61
C THR A 396 -26.02 -11.70 -19.44
N SER A 397 -25.59 -12.21 -18.29
CA SER A 397 -24.18 -12.59 -18.07
C SER A 397 -23.89 -14.08 -18.32
N LYS A 398 -22.77 -14.39 -19.01
CA LYS A 398 -22.20 -15.74 -19.22
C LYS A 398 -21.87 -16.52 -17.91
N ARG A 399 -22.27 -16.00 -16.74
CA ARG A 399 -21.87 -16.47 -15.40
C ARG A 399 -23.06 -16.59 -14.43
N ALA A 400 -24.30 -16.53 -14.92
CA ALA A 400 -25.51 -16.78 -14.13
C ALA A 400 -25.48 -18.11 -13.34
N GLY A 401 -24.67 -19.08 -13.78
CA GLY A 401 -24.47 -20.36 -13.08
C GLY A 401 -23.53 -20.34 -11.86
N TRP A 402 -22.95 -19.22 -11.46
CA TRP A 402 -22.07 -19.14 -10.28
C TRP A 402 -22.86 -18.66 -9.04
N CYS A 403 -22.57 -19.20 -7.86
CA CYS A 403 -23.19 -18.71 -6.63
C CYS A 403 -22.66 -17.32 -6.20
N SER A 404 -23.47 -16.61 -5.42
CA SER A 404 -23.22 -15.28 -4.85
C SER A 404 -21.82 -15.12 -4.26
N GLU A 405 -21.38 -16.07 -3.43
CA GLU A 405 -20.07 -16.08 -2.78
C GLU A 405 -18.91 -16.20 -3.78
N CYS A 406 -19.06 -17.04 -4.81
CA CYS A 406 -18.06 -17.19 -5.87
C CYS A 406 -17.93 -15.94 -6.73
N ARG A 407 -19.05 -15.25 -6.99
CA ARG A 407 -19.04 -13.95 -7.69
C ARG A 407 -18.32 -12.89 -6.86
N LYS A 408 -18.63 -12.78 -5.56
CA LYS A 408 -17.96 -11.86 -4.62
C LYS A 408 -16.46 -12.13 -4.50
N LYS A 409 -16.04 -13.39 -4.37
CA LYS A 409 -14.60 -13.77 -4.35
C LYS A 409 -13.89 -13.39 -5.65
N ARG A 410 -14.57 -13.47 -6.79
CA ARG A 410 -13.99 -13.05 -8.07
C ARG A 410 -13.91 -11.53 -8.18
N GLN A 411 -14.95 -10.80 -7.78
CA GLN A 411 -14.95 -9.33 -7.76
C GLN A 411 -13.81 -8.79 -6.88
N THR A 412 -13.64 -9.36 -5.69
CA THR A 412 -12.54 -8.99 -4.78
C THR A 412 -11.16 -9.35 -5.33
N TYR A 413 -11.01 -10.50 -6.02
CA TYR A 413 -9.77 -10.85 -6.69
C TYR A 413 -9.45 -9.90 -7.87
N VAL A 414 -10.43 -9.58 -8.71
CA VAL A 414 -10.27 -8.63 -9.82
C VAL A 414 -9.90 -7.24 -9.29
N ALA A 415 -10.50 -6.83 -8.17
CA ALA A 415 -10.19 -5.56 -7.49
C ALA A 415 -8.77 -5.49 -6.91
N LYS A 416 -8.12 -6.64 -6.68
CA LYS A 416 -6.74 -6.74 -6.15
C LYS A 416 -5.67 -6.81 -7.24
N LEU A 417 -6.03 -6.90 -8.53
CA LEU A 417 -5.05 -6.90 -9.61
C LEU A 417 -4.66 -5.46 -10.00
N PRO A 418 -3.36 -5.15 -10.16
CA PRO A 418 -2.92 -3.84 -10.63
C PRO A 418 -3.46 -3.61 -12.05
N GLY A 419 -4.23 -2.53 -12.25
CA GLY A 419 -4.76 -2.12 -13.55
C GLY A 419 -6.16 -2.63 -13.95
N GLY A 420 -6.87 -3.37 -13.10
CA GLY A 420 -8.33 -3.57 -13.26
C GLY A 420 -8.86 -4.21 -14.56
N LYS A 421 -8.02 -4.76 -15.46
CA LYS A 421 -8.48 -5.43 -16.68
C LYS A 421 -7.85 -6.81 -16.85
N ARG A 422 -8.68 -7.85 -16.80
CA ARG A 422 -8.66 -8.88 -17.85
C ARG A 422 -9.87 -8.59 -18.74
N THR A 423 -9.77 -7.58 -19.60
CA THR A 423 -10.58 -7.58 -20.81
C THR A 423 -10.01 -8.69 -21.68
N ARG A 424 -10.84 -9.65 -22.11
CA ARG A 424 -10.44 -10.56 -23.20
C ARG A 424 -10.02 -9.67 -24.35
N THR A 425 -8.83 -9.88 -24.90
CA THR A 425 -8.43 -9.24 -26.15
C THR A 425 -9.31 -9.77 -27.28
N GLU A 426 -9.45 -9.03 -28.38
CA GLU A 426 -10.10 -9.56 -29.59
C GLU A 426 -9.49 -10.89 -30.02
N ALA A 427 -8.17 -11.07 -29.87
CA ALA A 427 -7.47 -12.34 -30.11
C ALA A 427 -7.93 -13.52 -29.22
N ASP A 428 -8.40 -13.24 -27.99
CA ASP A 428 -9.00 -14.25 -27.10
C ASP A 428 -10.49 -14.52 -27.41
N MET A 429 -11.15 -13.62 -28.15
CA MET A 429 -12.49 -13.85 -28.70
C MET A 429 -12.40 -14.60 -30.03
N GLU A 430 -11.43 -14.26 -30.88
CA GLU A 430 -11.07 -14.96 -32.13
C GLU A 430 -10.78 -16.44 -31.87
N ARG A 431 -9.90 -16.75 -30.91
CA ARG A 431 -9.58 -18.15 -30.52
C ARG A 431 -10.75 -18.96 -29.98
N ALA A 432 -11.81 -18.29 -29.51
CA ALA A 432 -13.04 -18.97 -29.08
C ALA A 432 -14.07 -19.11 -30.21
N ARG A 433 -13.94 -18.34 -31.30
CA ARG A 433 -14.73 -18.49 -32.52
C ARG A 433 -14.24 -19.66 -33.39
N VAL A 434 -12.96 -19.99 -33.34
CA VAL A 434 -12.37 -21.11 -34.12
C VAL A 434 -12.68 -22.51 -33.52
N ARG A 435 -13.68 -22.65 -32.65
CA ARG A 435 -14.05 -23.96 -32.06
C ARG A 435 -15.52 -24.35 -32.19
N GLU A 436 -16.32 -23.60 -32.92
CA GLU A 436 -17.71 -23.96 -33.19
C GLU A 436 -18.02 -23.62 -34.66
N ASP A 437 -18.29 -24.65 -35.45
CA ASP A 437 -18.87 -24.56 -36.80
C ASP A 437 -19.88 -25.72 -36.92
N PRO A 438 -20.96 -25.67 -37.71
CA PRO A 438 -21.60 -24.54 -38.40
C PRO A 438 -23.10 -24.38 -38.03
N GLY A 439 -23.67 -23.22 -38.36
CA GLY A 439 -25.10 -23.09 -38.65
C GLY A 439 -25.90 -22.22 -37.69
N GLN A 440 -26.11 -20.96 -38.05
CA GLN A 440 -27.43 -20.41 -38.39
C GLN A 440 -27.35 -18.91 -38.69
N GLU A 441 -28.06 -18.55 -39.75
CA GLU A 441 -28.18 -17.22 -40.35
C GLU A 441 -28.92 -16.22 -39.46
N GLY A 442 -28.65 -14.93 -39.68
CA GLY A 442 -29.60 -13.85 -39.46
C GLY A 442 -29.56 -13.19 -38.08
N VAL A 443 -29.09 -11.94 -38.01
CA VAL A 443 -29.92 -10.73 -38.04
C VAL A 443 -28.99 -9.53 -37.85
N GLN A 444 -29.03 -8.60 -38.81
CA GLN A 444 -28.39 -7.29 -38.75
C GLN A 444 -29.12 -6.38 -37.75
N ALA A 445 -28.38 -5.65 -36.91
CA ALA A 445 -28.81 -4.34 -36.39
C ALA A 445 -27.62 -3.50 -35.88
N GLY A 446 -27.27 -2.47 -36.64
CA GLY A 446 -27.00 -1.08 -36.19
C GLY A 446 -25.84 -0.75 -35.24
N PRO A 447 -24.88 0.13 -35.64
CA PRO A 447 -23.84 0.63 -34.76
C PRO A 447 -24.28 1.93 -34.07
N GLN A 448 -24.30 1.96 -32.73
CA GLN A 448 -24.15 3.20 -31.97
C GLN A 448 -23.18 2.95 -30.81
N GLY A 449 -22.05 3.65 -30.88
CA GLY A 449 -20.90 3.48 -29.99
C GLY A 449 -21.19 3.95 -28.58
N GLY A 450 -21.00 3.04 -27.62
CA GLY A 450 -20.78 3.38 -26.22
C GLY A 450 -19.29 3.55 -25.96
N GLU A 451 -18.88 4.72 -25.49
CA GLU A 451 -17.49 5.01 -25.09
C GLU A 451 -17.06 4.08 -23.93
N PRO A 452 -15.91 3.38 -24.02
CA PRO A 452 -15.44 2.52 -22.95
C PRO A 452 -14.51 3.29 -21.99
N GLY A 453 -15.06 3.89 -20.92
CA GLY A 453 -14.25 4.65 -19.95
C GLY A 453 -14.71 4.70 -18.49
N GLU A 454 -16.02 4.75 -18.22
CA GLU A 454 -16.51 5.30 -16.95
C GLU A 454 -16.55 4.30 -15.77
N GLY A 455 -16.76 3.01 -16.05
CA GLY A 455 -17.08 2.02 -15.00
C GLY A 455 -15.99 1.79 -13.94
N ALA A 456 -14.71 2.03 -14.24
CA ALA A 456 -13.63 1.85 -13.26
C ALA A 456 -13.55 3.03 -12.27
N ALA A 457 -13.77 4.25 -12.77
CA ALA A 457 -13.77 5.46 -11.98
C ALA A 457 -15.03 5.51 -11.09
N ASP A 458 -16.18 5.07 -11.62
CA ASP A 458 -17.42 4.92 -10.84
C ASP A 458 -17.29 3.88 -9.72
N GLN A 459 -16.65 2.73 -9.98
CA GLN A 459 -16.38 1.74 -8.95
C GLN A 459 -15.41 2.24 -7.88
N ALA A 460 -14.42 3.08 -8.23
CA ALA A 460 -13.54 3.72 -7.25
C ALA A 460 -14.29 4.76 -6.41
N ARG A 461 -15.13 5.59 -7.04
CA ARG A 461 -16.02 6.55 -6.36
C ARG A 461 -16.94 5.85 -5.38
N HIS A 462 -17.65 4.81 -5.81
CA HIS A 462 -18.56 4.04 -4.94
C HIS A 462 -17.81 3.42 -3.75
N ARG A 463 -16.64 2.79 -4.00
CA ARG A 463 -15.80 2.25 -2.92
C ARG A 463 -15.29 3.31 -1.96
N ASN A 464 -15.08 4.54 -2.40
CA ASN A 464 -14.64 5.62 -1.53
C ASN A 464 -15.82 6.24 -0.75
N ARG A 465 -17.05 6.24 -1.29
CA ARG A 465 -18.27 6.68 -0.60
C ARG A 465 -18.71 5.76 0.55
N VAL A 466 -18.51 4.46 0.40
CA VAL A 466 -18.84 3.46 1.44
C VAL A 466 -17.73 3.28 2.48
N ARG A 467 -16.66 4.09 2.42
CA ARG A 467 -15.58 4.03 3.42
C ARG A 467 -15.99 4.67 4.72
N VAL A 468 -15.50 4.06 5.79
CA VAL A 468 -15.52 4.59 7.14
C VAL A 468 -14.30 5.49 7.32
N ILE A 469 -14.51 6.70 7.81
CA ILE A 469 -13.53 7.76 8.03
C ILE A 469 -13.45 8.03 9.53
N SER A 470 -12.23 8.04 10.08
CA SER A 470 -11.96 8.15 11.51
C SER A 470 -11.53 9.56 11.90
N PHE A 471 -12.02 10.11 13.01
CA PHE A 471 -11.50 11.38 13.55
C PHE A 471 -10.32 11.16 14.50
N GLU A 472 -9.34 12.07 14.51
CA GLU A 472 -8.28 12.08 15.51
C GLU A 472 -8.74 12.95 16.70
N GLY A 473 -8.81 12.41 17.92
CA GLY A 473 -9.04 13.25 19.11
C GLY A 473 -9.77 12.66 20.31
N GLU A 474 -10.43 11.50 20.24
CA GLU A 474 -11.11 10.89 21.40
C GLU A 474 -10.90 9.36 21.43
N GLU A 475 -10.91 8.74 22.62
CA GLU A 475 -10.47 7.34 22.85
C GLU A 475 -11.28 6.24 22.13
N GLU A 476 -12.33 6.58 21.37
CA GLU A 476 -12.94 5.75 20.33
C GLU A 476 -13.28 6.67 19.14
N PRO A 477 -12.74 6.47 17.92
CA PRO A 477 -13.00 7.39 16.80
C PRO A 477 -14.46 7.27 16.36
N GLU A 478 -15.26 8.33 16.55
CA GLU A 478 -16.57 8.46 15.88
C GLU A 478 -16.35 8.28 14.37
N SER A 479 -16.91 7.21 13.83
CA SER A 479 -16.62 6.78 12.47
C SER A 479 -17.70 7.34 11.56
N LYS A 480 -17.40 8.37 10.78
CA LYS A 480 -18.34 8.88 9.76
C LYS A 480 -18.21 8.09 8.47
N THR A 481 -19.31 7.93 7.77
CA THR A 481 -19.26 7.47 6.38
C THR A 481 -18.81 8.60 5.47
N ALA A 482 -18.12 8.25 4.39
CA ALA A 482 -17.77 9.23 3.35
C ALA A 482 -19.01 9.94 2.74
N GLU A 483 -20.19 9.31 2.78
CA GLU A 483 -21.45 9.93 2.37
C GLU A 483 -21.91 11.05 3.30
N GLU A 484 -21.78 10.87 4.62
CA GLU A 484 -22.04 11.93 5.59
C GLU A 484 -21.06 13.08 5.43
N LEU A 485 -19.79 12.78 5.19
CA LEU A 485 -18.74 13.78 4.96
C LEU A 485 -19.03 14.63 3.71
N ILE A 486 -19.51 14.03 2.62
CA ILE A 486 -19.94 14.77 1.41
C ILE A 486 -21.14 15.67 1.69
N LYS A 487 -22.10 15.22 2.49
CA LYS A 487 -23.28 16.02 2.87
C LYS A 487 -22.91 17.20 3.77
N GLU A 488 -21.94 17.00 4.65
CA GLU A 488 -21.45 18.02 5.58
C GLU A 488 -20.57 19.06 4.90
N MET A 489 -19.74 18.66 3.93
CA MET A 489 -18.80 19.56 3.21
C MET A 489 -19.42 20.27 1.99
N ASP A 490 -20.65 20.77 2.11
CA ASP A 490 -21.36 21.54 1.08
C ASP A 490 -21.33 20.88 -0.31
N SER A 491 -21.67 19.58 -0.41
CA SER A 491 -22.01 18.83 -1.64
C SER A 491 -21.30 19.25 -2.94
N CYS A 492 -20.04 19.67 -2.89
CA CYS A 492 -19.30 20.22 -4.03
C CYS A 492 -17.89 19.63 -4.04
N CYS A 493 -17.29 19.56 -5.22
CA CYS A 493 -15.89 19.16 -5.33
C CYS A 493 -14.99 20.18 -4.64
N PHE A 494 -14.20 19.73 -3.67
CA PHE A 494 -13.24 20.56 -2.94
C PHE A 494 -12.34 21.38 -3.88
N PHE A 495 -11.77 20.74 -4.91
CA PHE A 495 -10.83 21.37 -5.83
C PHE A 495 -11.49 22.36 -6.82
N CYS A 496 -12.51 21.91 -7.56
CA CYS A 496 -13.07 22.70 -8.67
C CYS A 496 -14.41 23.39 -8.36
N GLY A 497 -15.04 23.07 -7.22
CA GLY A 497 -16.32 23.63 -6.82
C GLY A 497 -17.54 23.07 -7.56
N ASP A 498 -17.38 22.07 -8.45
CA ASP A 498 -18.51 21.50 -9.18
C ASP A 498 -19.48 20.80 -8.22
N GLU A 499 -20.77 21.08 -8.39
CA GLU A 499 -21.86 20.54 -7.57
C GLU A 499 -21.98 19.02 -7.70
N HIS A 500 -22.33 18.39 -6.59
CA HIS A 500 -22.75 17.01 -6.49
C HIS A 500 -24.15 16.84 -7.06
N SER A 501 -24.35 15.78 -7.84
CA SER A 501 -25.68 15.27 -8.17
C SER A 501 -25.69 13.75 -8.09
N ASP A 502 -26.88 13.15 -8.06
CA ASP A 502 -27.02 11.69 -8.13
C ASP A 502 -26.43 11.12 -9.43
N GLN A 503 -26.46 11.90 -10.51
CA GLN A 503 -25.87 11.54 -11.80
C GLN A 503 -24.35 11.70 -11.82
N LYS A 504 -23.79 12.62 -11.02
CA LYS A 504 -22.35 12.88 -10.90
C LYS A 504 -21.95 12.85 -9.42
N PRO A 505 -21.87 11.65 -8.83
CA PRO A 505 -21.56 11.53 -7.42
C PRO A 505 -20.11 11.90 -7.13
N LEU A 506 -19.89 12.63 -6.04
CA LEU A 506 -18.54 12.92 -5.55
C LEU A 506 -17.96 11.68 -4.87
N GLY A 507 -16.65 11.50 -4.97
CA GLY A 507 -15.90 10.53 -4.17
C GLY A 507 -15.15 11.25 -3.06
N VAL A 508 -14.86 10.57 -1.96
CA VAL A 508 -13.99 11.12 -0.91
C VAL A 508 -12.55 10.70 -1.15
N HIS A 509 -11.64 11.66 -1.13
CA HIS A 509 -10.23 11.42 -1.43
C HIS A 509 -9.31 12.14 -0.44
N ARG A 510 -8.14 11.54 -0.22
CA ARG A 510 -7.16 12.08 0.71
C ARG A 510 -6.39 13.25 0.12
N LEU A 511 -6.17 14.28 0.92
CA LEU A 511 -5.30 15.41 0.60
C LEU A 511 -3.84 14.93 0.56
N ASP A 512 -3.40 14.28 1.64
CA ASP A 512 -2.11 13.61 1.80
C ASP A 512 -2.28 12.08 1.82
N LEU A 513 -1.53 11.41 0.95
CA LEU A 513 -1.59 9.94 0.80
C LEU A 513 -0.81 9.17 1.86
N SER A 514 0.12 9.84 2.55
CA SER A 514 0.88 9.30 3.68
C SER A 514 0.03 9.20 4.95
N LEU A 515 -0.97 10.08 5.09
CA LEU A 515 -1.89 10.13 6.22
C LEU A 515 -3.09 9.17 6.07
N GLY A 516 -3.75 8.86 7.18
CA GLY A 516 -4.90 7.96 7.24
C GLY A 516 -6.16 8.49 6.55
N TRP A 517 -7.24 7.72 6.61
CA TRP A 517 -8.58 8.18 6.19
C TRP A 517 -9.23 8.91 7.35
N THR A 518 -8.79 10.15 7.58
CA THR A 518 -9.32 11.03 8.62
C THR A 518 -10.13 12.16 8.02
N ALA A 519 -11.05 12.73 8.79
CA ALA A 519 -11.90 13.82 8.28
C ALA A 519 -11.08 15.04 7.83
N ASP A 520 -10.05 15.39 8.59
CA ASP A 520 -9.16 16.52 8.25
C ASP A 520 -8.26 16.24 7.04
N ASN A 521 -8.06 14.97 6.68
CA ASN A 521 -7.30 14.57 5.50
C ASN A 521 -8.19 14.16 4.32
N CYS A 522 -9.52 14.11 4.47
CA CYS A 522 -10.44 13.59 3.45
C CYS A 522 -11.39 14.66 2.95
N VAL A 523 -11.46 14.83 1.63
CA VAL A 523 -12.32 15.85 1.01
C VAL A 523 -13.18 15.25 -0.11
N PRO A 524 -14.38 15.79 -0.35
CA PRO A 524 -15.20 15.42 -1.49
C PRO A 524 -14.56 15.92 -2.80
N THR A 525 -14.43 15.07 -3.80
CA THR A 525 -13.87 15.46 -5.11
C THR A 525 -14.64 14.83 -6.25
N CYS A 526 -14.75 15.58 -7.35
CA CYS A 526 -15.23 15.03 -8.61
C CYS A 526 -14.19 14.10 -9.22
N THR A 527 -14.60 13.35 -10.24
CA THR A 527 -13.74 12.39 -10.91
C THR A 527 -12.61 13.01 -11.69
N ASN A 528 -12.85 14.11 -12.39
CA ASN A 528 -11.80 14.79 -13.14
C ASN A 528 -10.67 15.23 -12.21
N CYS A 529 -10.98 15.89 -11.08
CA CYS A 529 -9.97 16.32 -10.11
C CYS A 529 -9.22 15.14 -9.49
N TRP A 530 -9.92 14.06 -9.12
CA TRP A 530 -9.27 12.87 -8.58
C TRP A 530 -8.35 12.22 -9.61
N GLU A 531 -8.78 12.13 -10.86
CA GLU A 531 -8.02 11.50 -11.92
C GLU A 531 -6.86 12.36 -12.41
N MET A 532 -6.95 13.68 -12.31
CA MET A 532 -5.83 14.58 -12.57
C MET A 532 -4.82 14.53 -11.42
N LYS A 533 -5.26 14.61 -10.16
CA LYS A 533 -4.39 14.53 -8.97
C LYS A 533 -3.67 13.18 -8.88
N LYS A 534 -4.38 12.07 -9.12
CA LYS A 534 -3.88 10.69 -8.94
C LYS A 534 -3.20 10.51 -7.57
N LYS A 535 -1.88 10.30 -7.59
CA LYS A 535 -1.01 10.03 -6.44
C LYS A 535 -0.20 11.25 -5.99
N VAL A 536 -0.44 12.40 -6.61
CA VAL A 536 0.17 13.67 -6.23
C VAL A 536 -0.57 14.20 -5.00
N ASP A 537 0.14 14.89 -4.11
CA ASP A 537 -0.42 15.59 -2.97
C ASP A 537 -1.32 16.76 -3.42
N ALA A 538 -2.25 17.16 -2.55
CA ALA A 538 -3.24 18.17 -2.90
C ALA A 538 -2.62 19.53 -3.20
N ARG A 539 -1.57 19.91 -2.47
CA ARG A 539 -0.93 21.22 -2.61
C ARG A 539 -0.26 21.35 -3.98
N THR A 540 0.64 20.43 -4.28
CA THR A 540 1.35 20.38 -5.57
C THR A 540 0.36 20.29 -6.73
N PHE A 541 -0.74 19.54 -6.58
CA PHE A 541 -1.78 19.47 -7.62
C PHE A 541 -2.46 20.82 -7.89
N VAL A 542 -2.83 21.58 -6.86
CA VAL A 542 -3.46 22.90 -7.01
C VAL A 542 -2.47 23.91 -7.57
N GLU A 543 -1.25 23.98 -7.02
CA GLU A 543 -0.19 24.88 -7.50
C GLU A 543 0.17 24.61 -8.97
N ARG A 544 0.21 23.34 -9.40
CA ARG A 544 0.36 22.97 -10.83
C ARG A 544 -0.76 23.53 -11.71
N CYS A 545 -2.02 23.47 -11.24
CA CYS A 545 -3.15 23.98 -12.01
C CYS A 545 -3.06 25.50 -12.18
N VAL A 546 -2.64 26.22 -11.13
CA VAL A 546 -2.38 27.67 -11.20
C VAL A 546 -1.31 27.97 -12.24
N TYR A 547 -0.15 27.30 -12.14
CA TYR A 547 0.94 27.52 -13.08
C TYR A 547 0.55 27.19 -14.54
N ILE A 548 -0.15 26.08 -14.79
CA ILE A 548 -0.60 25.72 -16.15
C ILE A 548 -1.60 26.73 -16.69
N GLN A 549 -2.46 27.29 -15.84
CA GLN A 549 -3.38 28.35 -16.26
C GLN A 549 -2.62 29.62 -16.69
N GLU A 550 -1.62 30.05 -15.91
CA GLU A 550 -0.77 31.20 -16.26
C GLU A 550 -0.06 30.99 -17.60
N VAL A 551 0.56 29.82 -17.80
CA VAL A 551 1.24 29.47 -19.07
C VAL A 551 0.26 29.49 -20.24
N LYS A 552 -0.95 28.95 -20.05
CA LYS A 552 -2.01 28.95 -21.08
C LYS A 552 -2.43 30.38 -21.47
N GLU A 553 -2.44 31.31 -20.52
CA GLU A 553 -2.75 32.72 -20.74
C GLU A 553 -1.59 33.51 -21.36
N GLY A 554 -0.45 32.85 -21.65
CA GLY A 554 0.74 33.47 -22.23
C GLY A 554 1.68 34.08 -21.20
N GLY A 555 1.49 33.76 -19.92
CA GLY A 555 2.40 34.17 -18.84
C GLY A 555 3.81 33.61 -19.06
N VAL A 556 4.81 34.46 -18.86
CA VAL A 556 6.22 34.09 -18.89
C VAL A 556 6.76 34.17 -17.47
N ARG A 557 7.22 33.05 -16.92
CA ARG A 557 8.04 33.05 -15.69
C ARG A 557 9.52 33.02 -16.08
N SER A 558 10.36 33.73 -15.33
CA SER A 558 11.81 33.64 -15.44
C SER A 558 12.28 32.20 -15.23
N ASP A 559 11.72 31.54 -14.22
CA ASP A 559 12.13 30.22 -13.77
C ASP A 559 10.99 29.21 -13.83
N PHE A 560 11.34 27.99 -14.25
CA PHE A 560 10.41 26.87 -14.30
C PHE A 560 10.31 26.22 -12.91
N PRO A 561 9.10 26.05 -12.32
CA PRO A 561 8.94 25.50 -10.98
C PRO A 561 9.23 24.00 -10.93
N SER A 562 10.50 23.64 -10.74
CA SER A 562 10.99 22.26 -10.75
C SER A 562 10.45 21.40 -9.60
N GLU A 563 10.13 22.01 -8.47
CA GLU A 563 9.48 21.43 -7.30
C GLU A 563 8.04 20.99 -7.60
N LEU A 564 7.37 21.67 -8.54
CA LEU A 564 6.05 21.28 -8.99
C LEU A 564 6.14 20.16 -10.01
N PHE A 565 7.11 20.12 -10.92
CA PHE A 565 7.14 19.14 -12.00
C PHE A 565 8.38 18.26 -11.96
N GLY A 566 8.21 16.96 -11.75
CA GLY A 566 9.29 15.99 -11.59
C GLY A 566 10.10 15.72 -12.86
N ASN A 567 11.30 15.16 -12.68
CA ASN A 567 12.17 14.75 -13.78
C ASN A 567 11.89 13.31 -14.21
N HIS A 568 11.92 13.04 -15.53
CA HIS A 568 11.48 11.78 -16.13
C HIS A 568 12.54 11.28 -17.12
N HIS A 569 13.56 10.57 -16.62
CA HIS A 569 14.73 10.17 -17.42
C HIS A 569 14.47 9.02 -18.41
N ARG A 570 13.42 8.21 -18.20
CA ARG A 570 13.08 7.05 -19.08
C ARG A 570 11.89 7.31 -20.01
N ALA A 571 11.32 8.51 -19.96
CA ALA A 571 10.25 8.88 -20.88
C ALA A 571 10.80 8.97 -22.32
N GLY A 572 9.93 8.78 -23.32
CA GLY A 572 10.32 8.99 -24.72
C GLY A 572 11.04 7.80 -25.39
N GLN A 573 10.78 6.56 -25.01
CA GLN A 573 11.32 5.40 -25.75
C GLN A 573 10.41 5.04 -26.94
N PHE A 574 10.87 5.27 -28.18
CA PHE A 574 10.10 5.01 -29.41
C PHE A 574 9.46 3.62 -29.46
N ALA A 575 10.22 2.57 -29.10
CA ALA A 575 9.75 1.19 -29.10
C ALA A 575 8.55 0.96 -28.15
N VAL A 576 8.56 1.62 -26.99
CA VAL A 576 7.46 1.55 -26.01
C VAL A 576 6.20 2.17 -26.60
N TYR A 577 6.30 3.34 -27.22
CA TYR A 577 5.15 4.01 -27.83
C TYR A 577 4.55 3.21 -29.00
N LYS A 578 5.40 2.63 -29.86
CA LYS A 578 4.96 1.77 -30.97
C LYS A 578 4.25 0.52 -30.45
N LEU A 579 4.73 -0.08 -29.36
CA LEU A 579 4.11 -1.24 -28.72
C LEU A 579 2.77 -0.89 -28.05
N VAL A 580 2.73 0.22 -27.30
CA VAL A 580 1.52 0.72 -26.62
C VAL A 580 0.45 1.19 -27.62
N ALA A 581 0.83 1.64 -28.82
CA ALA A 581 -0.12 1.93 -29.90
C ALA A 581 -0.74 0.67 -30.50
N LYS A 582 0.03 -0.42 -30.61
CA LYS A 582 -0.39 -1.69 -31.21
C LYS A 582 -1.44 -2.42 -30.37
N GLU A 583 -1.31 -2.43 -29.04
CA GLU A 583 -2.26 -3.12 -28.14
C GLU A 583 -3.73 -2.70 -28.30
N PRO A 584 -4.06 -1.39 -28.36
CA PRO A 584 -5.42 -0.90 -28.62
C PRO A 584 -5.74 -0.74 -30.12
N GLY A 585 -4.85 -1.14 -31.04
CA GLY A 585 -5.07 -1.00 -32.48
C GLY A 585 -5.02 0.45 -33.00
N ARG A 586 -4.26 1.34 -32.34
CA ARG A 586 -4.15 2.75 -32.76
C ARG A 586 -3.08 2.91 -33.85
N PRO A 587 -3.34 3.73 -34.89
CA PRO A 587 -2.35 3.99 -35.92
C PRO A 587 -1.12 4.68 -35.33
N PHE A 588 0.06 4.30 -35.83
CA PHE A 588 1.35 4.87 -35.44
C PHE A 588 2.11 5.22 -36.72
N GLU A 589 2.08 6.50 -37.08
CA GLU A 589 2.57 7.07 -38.34
C GLU A 589 3.84 7.91 -38.15
N LEU A 590 4.36 8.01 -36.91
CA LEU A 590 5.61 8.72 -36.63
C LEU A 590 6.83 7.92 -37.09
N SER A 591 7.74 8.59 -37.81
CA SER A 591 9.09 8.08 -38.01
C SER A 591 9.92 8.18 -36.72
N ALA A 592 11.03 7.46 -36.65
CA ALA A 592 11.93 7.52 -35.49
C ALA A 592 12.53 8.92 -35.32
N ASP A 593 12.81 9.63 -36.41
CA ASP A 593 13.40 10.97 -36.37
C ASP A 593 12.36 12.03 -35.97
N GLN A 594 11.15 11.99 -36.54
CA GLN A 594 10.04 12.84 -36.11
C GLN A 594 9.76 12.67 -34.61
N PHE A 595 9.81 11.43 -34.12
CA PHE A 595 9.61 11.17 -32.70
C PHE A 595 10.70 11.81 -31.83
N LYS A 596 11.99 11.68 -32.22
CA LYS A 596 13.11 12.32 -31.51
C LYS A 596 12.97 13.84 -31.50
N ASP A 597 12.58 14.43 -32.63
CA ASP A 597 12.39 15.87 -32.75
C ASP A 597 11.25 16.36 -31.86
N ILE A 598 10.14 15.63 -31.80
CA ILE A 598 9.04 15.93 -30.88
C ILE A 598 9.53 15.89 -29.44
N VAL A 599 10.20 14.81 -29.01
CA VAL A 599 10.66 14.65 -27.62
C VAL A 599 11.62 15.76 -27.16
N ARG A 600 12.38 16.36 -28.07
CA ARG A 600 13.28 17.48 -27.75
C ARG A 600 12.55 18.81 -27.53
N GLN A 601 11.32 18.94 -28.01
CA GLN A 601 10.55 20.17 -27.84
C GLN A 601 10.15 20.37 -26.36
N PRO A 602 9.92 21.62 -25.92
CA PRO A 602 9.33 21.90 -24.63
C PRO A 602 7.93 21.29 -24.50
N CYS A 603 7.52 20.97 -23.28
CA CYS A 603 6.18 20.49 -23.01
C CYS A 603 5.14 21.53 -23.45
N TYR A 604 4.20 21.15 -24.32
CA TYR A 604 3.21 22.09 -24.85
C TYR A 604 2.16 22.57 -23.82
N ILE A 605 2.10 21.94 -22.63
CA ILE A 605 1.15 22.27 -21.55
C ILE A 605 1.80 23.19 -20.51
N CYS A 606 2.97 22.80 -19.99
CA CYS A 606 3.64 23.54 -18.90
C CYS A 606 4.94 24.24 -19.31
N GLY A 607 5.42 24.05 -20.53
CA GLY A 607 6.66 24.64 -21.02
C GLY A 607 7.96 23.94 -20.55
N LYS A 608 7.89 22.83 -19.80
CA LYS A 608 9.08 22.12 -19.31
C LYS A 608 10.01 21.73 -20.46
N LYS A 609 11.23 22.25 -20.45
CA LYS A 609 12.26 21.96 -21.45
C LYS A 609 12.79 20.54 -21.27
N ASN A 610 13.17 19.94 -22.40
CA ASN A 610 13.94 18.70 -22.41
C ASN A 610 15.39 19.02 -21.97
N ILE A 611 15.90 18.32 -20.97
CA ILE A 611 17.26 18.52 -20.45
C ILE A 611 17.98 17.17 -20.54
N GLU A 612 18.97 17.08 -21.42
CA GLU A 612 19.70 15.84 -21.67
C GLU A 612 20.31 15.29 -20.37
N GLY A 613 20.19 13.98 -20.14
CA GLY A 613 20.64 13.30 -18.93
C GLY A 613 19.78 13.54 -17.67
N VAL A 614 18.95 14.59 -17.63
CA VAL A 614 18.16 14.96 -16.44
C VAL A 614 16.66 14.69 -16.63
N HIS A 615 16.07 15.19 -17.72
CA HIS A 615 14.64 15.11 -17.99
C HIS A 615 14.38 14.89 -19.47
N THR A 616 13.60 13.84 -19.77
CA THR A 616 13.14 13.54 -21.10
C THR A 616 11.63 13.79 -21.21
N ASN A 617 11.19 14.55 -22.21
CA ASN A 617 9.76 14.68 -22.50
C ASN A 617 9.22 13.38 -23.15
N GLY A 618 7.93 13.12 -22.97
CA GLY A 618 7.20 12.09 -23.70
C GLY A 618 6.49 12.65 -24.93
N VAL A 619 5.76 11.78 -25.61
CA VAL A 619 4.87 12.14 -26.72
C VAL A 619 3.43 12.00 -26.24
N ASP A 620 2.70 13.11 -26.17
CA ASP A 620 1.26 13.10 -25.89
C ASP A 620 0.45 13.20 -27.19
N ARG A 621 -0.73 12.59 -27.20
CA ARG A 621 -1.72 12.73 -28.27
C ARG A 621 -2.66 13.85 -27.89
N VAL A 622 -2.66 14.93 -28.65
CA VAL A 622 -3.52 16.09 -28.39
C VAL A 622 -4.98 15.65 -28.32
N ASP A 623 -5.44 14.93 -29.34
CA ASP A 623 -6.69 14.19 -29.33
C ASP A 623 -6.45 12.70 -29.00
N ASN A 624 -6.98 12.28 -27.86
CA ASN A 624 -6.91 10.91 -27.37
C ASN A 624 -7.79 9.91 -28.15
N LYS A 625 -8.66 10.36 -29.07
CA LYS A 625 -9.44 9.51 -29.97
C LYS A 625 -8.63 9.07 -31.19
N GLN A 626 -7.57 9.80 -31.52
CA GLN A 626 -6.69 9.52 -32.66
C GLN A 626 -5.42 8.76 -32.24
N GLY A 627 -4.66 8.31 -33.25
CA GLY A 627 -3.37 7.63 -33.07
C GLY A 627 -2.19 8.59 -32.92
N TYR A 628 -0.99 8.07 -33.15
CA TYR A 628 0.23 8.87 -33.17
C TYR A 628 0.55 9.28 -34.61
N SER A 629 0.27 10.52 -34.96
CA SER A 629 0.61 11.13 -36.25
C SER A 629 1.28 12.49 -36.03
N PRO A 630 2.09 12.99 -36.97
CA PRO A 630 2.77 14.29 -36.80
C PRO A 630 1.84 15.46 -36.49
N LEU A 631 0.57 15.38 -36.90
CA LEU A 631 -0.44 16.43 -36.69
C LEU A 631 -1.14 16.31 -35.32
N ASN A 632 -1.17 15.11 -34.72
CA ASN A 632 -1.88 14.86 -33.47
C ASN A 632 -0.94 14.70 -32.26
N THR A 633 0.38 14.77 -32.45
CA THR A 633 1.35 14.52 -31.37
C THR A 633 2.16 15.76 -31.02
N ARG A 634 2.42 15.95 -29.72
CA ARG A 634 3.25 17.04 -29.20
C ARG A 634 4.08 16.56 -28.00
N ALA A 635 5.19 17.24 -27.71
CA ALA A 635 5.99 16.97 -26.53
C ALA A 635 5.19 17.27 -25.26
N ALA A 636 5.13 16.33 -24.33
CA ALA A 636 4.59 16.58 -23.00
C ALA A 636 5.44 15.90 -21.94
N CYS A 637 5.71 16.60 -20.84
CA CYS A 637 6.38 15.99 -19.69
C CYS A 637 5.48 14.91 -19.09
N GLY A 638 6.10 13.96 -18.38
CA GLY A 638 5.37 12.85 -17.73
C GLY A 638 4.24 13.35 -16.83
N ASP A 639 4.49 14.40 -16.03
CA ASP A 639 3.48 14.94 -15.11
C ASP A 639 2.25 15.49 -15.83
N CYS A 640 2.43 16.29 -16.89
CA CYS A 640 1.32 16.85 -17.66
C CYS A 640 0.56 15.76 -18.43
N ASN A 641 1.27 14.80 -19.01
CA ASN A 641 0.65 13.67 -19.71
C ASN A 641 -0.15 12.77 -18.75
N TYR A 642 0.36 12.52 -17.54
CA TYR A 642 -0.39 11.80 -16.50
C TYR A 642 -1.61 12.59 -16.01
N MET A 643 -1.49 13.91 -15.87
CA MET A 643 -2.58 14.76 -15.41
C MET A 643 -3.69 14.87 -16.47
N LYS A 644 -3.34 15.02 -17.74
CA LYS A 644 -4.30 14.99 -18.86
C LYS A 644 -4.91 13.60 -19.04
N SER A 645 -4.10 12.54 -18.96
CA SER A 645 -4.54 11.15 -19.09
C SER A 645 -5.39 10.93 -20.35
N HIS A 646 -6.68 10.61 -20.18
CA HIS A 646 -7.63 10.39 -21.26
C HIS A 646 -8.52 11.61 -21.54
N LEU A 647 -8.43 12.67 -20.73
CA LEU A 647 -9.19 13.90 -20.95
C LEU A 647 -8.79 14.52 -22.28
N GLN A 648 -9.79 15.07 -22.96
CA GLN A 648 -9.56 15.92 -24.12
C GLN A 648 -8.95 17.24 -23.66
N LEU A 649 -8.09 17.84 -24.49
CA LEU A 649 -7.29 19.01 -24.10
C LEU A 649 -8.17 20.17 -23.61
N GLU A 650 -9.29 20.44 -24.27
CA GLU A 650 -10.24 21.49 -23.87
C GLU A 650 -10.90 21.20 -22.52
N VAL A 651 -11.26 19.95 -22.26
CA VAL A 651 -11.86 19.53 -20.98
C VAL A 651 -10.83 19.66 -19.86
N PHE A 652 -9.58 19.25 -20.13
CA PHE A 652 -8.46 19.40 -19.21
C PHE A 652 -8.23 20.87 -18.85
N TYR A 653 -8.11 21.77 -19.83
CA TYR A 653 -7.90 23.20 -19.56
C TYR A 653 -9.09 23.86 -18.87
N LYS A 654 -10.32 23.48 -19.20
CA LYS A 654 -11.50 23.96 -18.47
C LYS A 654 -11.45 23.53 -17.01
N GLN A 655 -11.01 22.30 -16.72
CA GLN A 655 -10.87 21.81 -15.36
C GLN A 655 -9.75 22.54 -14.60
N VAL A 656 -8.60 22.73 -15.24
CA VAL A 656 -7.46 23.49 -14.69
C VAL A 656 -7.90 24.92 -14.32
N SER A 657 -8.61 25.61 -15.22
CA SER A 657 -9.11 26.98 -14.98
C SER A 657 -10.04 27.05 -13.76
N LYS A 658 -10.97 26.10 -13.61
CA LYS A 658 -11.84 26.04 -12.41
C LYS A 658 -11.05 25.88 -11.12
N ILE A 659 -10.08 24.97 -11.09
CA ILE A 659 -9.25 24.73 -9.90
C ILE A 659 -8.40 25.96 -9.60
N ALA A 660 -7.75 26.55 -10.61
CA ALA A 660 -6.92 27.74 -10.46
C ALA A 660 -7.72 28.92 -9.89
N SER A 661 -8.96 29.14 -10.36
CA SER A 661 -9.84 30.21 -9.85
C SER A 661 -10.21 30.07 -8.37
N ARG A 662 -10.08 28.87 -7.81
CA ARG A 662 -10.38 28.53 -6.40
C ARG A 662 -9.13 28.20 -5.60
N ALA A 663 -7.94 28.38 -6.16
CA ALA A 663 -6.68 27.97 -5.55
C ALA A 663 -6.48 28.61 -4.18
N GLN A 664 -6.78 29.92 -4.04
CA GLN A 664 -6.65 30.62 -2.76
C GLN A 664 -7.48 29.97 -1.64
N ILE A 665 -8.73 29.59 -1.94
CA ILE A 665 -9.61 28.93 -0.97
C ILE A 665 -9.04 27.56 -0.65
N THR A 666 -8.80 26.72 -1.66
CA THR A 666 -8.38 25.33 -1.45
C THR A 666 -7.02 25.22 -0.74
N LEU A 667 -6.04 26.06 -1.08
CA LEU A 667 -4.74 26.08 -0.44
C LEU A 667 -4.81 26.50 1.04
N ALA A 668 -5.78 27.33 1.43
CA ALA A 668 -5.98 27.71 2.83
C ALA A 668 -6.46 26.53 3.71
N TYR A 669 -7.10 25.51 3.11
CA TYR A 669 -7.53 24.29 3.81
C TYR A 669 -6.53 23.14 3.70
N ILE A 670 -5.50 23.25 2.84
CA ILE A 670 -4.48 22.22 2.71
C ILE A 670 -3.35 22.55 3.71
N PRO A 671 -2.95 21.61 4.59
CA PRO A 671 -1.88 21.85 5.56
C PRO A 671 -0.59 22.35 4.90
N GLU A 672 0.03 23.40 5.45
CA GLU A 672 1.25 23.99 4.90
C GLU A 672 2.43 23.00 4.89
N ASN A 673 2.46 22.07 5.85
CA ASN A 673 3.47 21.02 5.97
C ASN A 673 3.18 19.77 5.11
N THR A 674 2.27 19.86 4.14
CA THR A 674 2.02 18.74 3.20
C THR A 674 3.30 18.35 2.47
N VAL A 675 3.70 17.09 2.57
CA VAL A 675 4.91 16.59 1.89
C VAL A 675 4.68 16.62 0.37
N ARG A 676 5.47 17.44 -0.34
CA ARG A 676 5.39 17.56 -1.80
C ARG A 676 5.74 16.24 -2.49
N SER A 677 5.05 15.96 -3.59
CA SER A 677 5.20 14.74 -4.36
C SER A 677 5.06 15.00 -5.86
N THR A 678 5.86 14.30 -6.65
CA THR A 678 5.77 14.32 -8.12
C THR A 678 5.34 12.96 -8.65
N PHE A 679 4.97 12.86 -9.93
CA PHE A 679 4.69 11.57 -10.53
C PHE A 679 6.00 10.78 -10.67
N VAL A 680 6.42 10.07 -9.62
CA VAL A 680 7.63 9.24 -9.71
C VAL A 680 7.28 7.96 -10.47
N CYS A 681 7.96 7.73 -11.59
CA CYS A 681 7.90 6.48 -12.32
C CYS A 681 8.49 5.36 -11.44
N GLY A 682 7.62 4.51 -10.88
CA GLY A 682 8.01 3.29 -10.16
C GLY A 682 8.32 2.13 -11.08
#